data_AF-A0A7R8UTQ1-F1
#
_entry.id   AF-A0A7R8UTQ1-F1
#
_cell.length_a   1.000
_cell.length_b   1.000
_cell.length_c   1.000
_cell.angle_alpha   90.00
_cell.angle_beta   90.00
_cell.angle_gamma   90.00
#
_symmetry.space_group_name_H-M   'P 1'
#
loop_
_entity.id
_entity.type
_entity.pdbx_description
1 polymer ?
#
loop_
_entity_poly.entity_id
_entity_poly.type
_entity_poly.pdbx_seq_one_letter_code
_entity_poly.pdbx_strand_id
1 'polypeptide(L)'
;MEGGTPVWVIPEPGNQPRVPTANNGTSKCTIVSPFLVAVQSKFRRKYYHKVVFAILIVIILILLITIIILSFRTRKSTNKCESKECIRAASALLQSMDMSVDPCDDFYQFTCGNWPEEHPRPDSLTSYDWFSERQQRISRHVRKFLQQNITDQDPVTIRKVKTLYRACMDSEALEKLGLQPILDYLKAFDLPLVPALLNQTLANSTAPYEFDWIKSLVKIKKILGMDVLIGFDIFPDSQNRSTNKIGLGTPESGSALPFNDEDHYKKVKREKRKIIMETVENSDDEKDEGGSGEDEDSSQSASSMPVYSRYILKVSAAVVMYADSNVNFEASTDILVSAVEKIIAITKELYKYTEEAENITKTEENDYNYDDILHLDLAELQKQTDETVSPKTLPIWEKFITLMMEGAAVKFNPATDQILTSKADIRYLQLLTEFIMESDLKSIEFFIWWSVVDELAVHTTAALRQMHYEYMRSLIKTEGSISRSLYCANGINNLMGMAVSYSLVSEKFLVETRPKVDLMLSNIRRAFNNLVEGINWMDEETKLQTLDKSWSMKSLIGFPEWIMNKTTLDSFYKGIEANETTHLNNMVGILTWRMKRKLNTLKRKNEFGWATSPSHVNAFHTFQANTITVPIAILQYPFYELGLEALNYGAIGTILGHELTHGFDDSGRMFDKMGNMHQWWSNKTIEEYVNRTSCFVKQYGGYYIPDAEDYINGELTLGENIADNGGLREAYHAYKLYRQENGPEPALPGFEQFTHEQLFFISFGNLWCESATPSSMKYALEDTHCPGQYRLKGVLTNSPEFAKTFGCRKGSVKMSSKFYRNALQKYQNFRQLMTINIISFGSRKPKPISMAYRAFEGTDIVGNTAPLVVVHDLFASKRQWKNMSRAIQENAKPARKVIAVDIRNHGDSPHSPYHTYAHLAEDIVNFLKENDIDRAALLGHSVGGRAVMYTALKYPQVVERIIVADGSPISTSNTFLQLESIFPRLKSITINPELSIAEGRDTMKRQLAKTIHNEAMLDFVLKNIKKTEGGRFLWGQNIHVLHTNFKNMAHFPIEDVRGYQYRGPALFISGSKSDFLKVSEFEDIKRFFPKAELQLMDSGHDIHTEYPSEFAKTVVSFINQS
;
A
#
# COMPACT_ATOMS: atom_id res chain seq x y z
N MET A 1 -4.57 -30.40 -59.52
CA MET A 1 -4.06 -30.36 -58.14
C MET A 1 -3.13 -29.18 -58.03
N GLU A 2 -3.35 -28.41 -56.96
CA GLU A 2 -2.40 -27.59 -56.22
C GLU A 2 -1.59 -26.52 -56.96
N GLY A 3 -1.97 -25.28 -56.65
CA GLY A 3 -1.14 -24.10 -56.82
C GLY A 3 -0.42 -23.74 -55.52
N GLY A 4 0.71 -23.04 -55.70
CA GLY A 4 1.44 -22.34 -54.65
C GLY A 4 2.36 -21.31 -55.32
N THR A 5 2.05 -20.04 -55.08
CA THR A 5 2.92 -18.86 -54.81
C THR A 5 4.46 -18.99 -54.87
N PRO A 6 5.25 -17.89 -54.79
CA PRO A 6 5.04 -16.45 -55.09
C PRO A 6 6.28 -15.80 -55.78
N VAL A 7 6.29 -14.46 -55.91
CA VAL A 7 7.42 -13.52 -55.58
C VAL A 7 7.57 -12.37 -56.59
N TRP A 8 7.72 -11.17 -56.01
CA TRP A 8 8.05 -9.85 -56.58
C TRP A 8 9.49 -9.75 -57.09
N VAL A 9 9.74 -9.09 -58.25
CA VAL A 9 11.03 -8.42 -58.55
C VAL A 9 10.85 -7.25 -59.55
N ILE A 10 11.51 -6.12 -59.27
CA ILE A 10 11.98 -5.06 -60.20
C ILE A 10 13.47 -4.87 -59.80
N PRO A 11 14.48 -4.79 -60.72
CA PRO A 11 14.82 -3.56 -61.47
C PRO A 11 15.44 -3.68 -62.88
N GLU A 12 15.52 -2.50 -63.53
CA GLU A 12 16.20 -1.97 -64.76
C GLU A 12 17.49 -2.66 -65.29
N PRO A 13 18.15 -2.26 -66.44
CA PRO A 13 18.04 -1.04 -67.30
C PRO A 13 18.21 -1.21 -68.84
N GLY A 14 18.11 -0.11 -69.62
CA GLY A 14 19.01 0.12 -70.78
C GLY A 14 18.42 0.56 -72.15
N ASN A 15 18.61 1.84 -72.47
CA ASN A 15 18.90 2.51 -73.77
C ASN A 15 18.06 2.30 -75.08
N GLN A 16 17.73 3.46 -75.68
CA GLN A 16 17.31 3.76 -77.07
C GLN A 16 18.32 3.29 -78.16
N PRO A 17 18.14 3.47 -79.51
CA PRO A 17 17.15 4.27 -80.28
C PRO A 17 16.62 3.67 -81.63
N ARG A 18 15.62 4.32 -82.25
CA ARG A 18 15.53 4.80 -83.67
C ARG A 18 14.11 4.75 -84.28
N VAL A 19 13.74 5.88 -84.90
CA VAL A 19 12.60 6.18 -85.82
C VAL A 19 13.13 5.92 -87.28
N PRO A 20 12.39 5.86 -88.43
CA PRO A 20 11.10 6.51 -88.74
C PRO A 20 10.17 5.89 -89.86
N THR A 21 9.14 6.68 -90.25
CA THR A 21 8.36 6.75 -91.53
C THR A 21 7.16 5.79 -91.76
N ALA A 22 5.90 6.27 -91.92
CA ALA A 22 5.19 6.98 -93.05
C ALA A 22 4.38 5.96 -93.90
N ASN A 23 3.26 6.18 -94.62
CA ASN A 23 2.45 7.33 -95.04
C ASN A 23 1.14 6.83 -95.72
N ASN A 24 0.09 7.67 -95.81
CA ASN A 24 -0.91 7.85 -96.90
C ASN A 24 -2.01 8.82 -96.38
N GLY A 25 -2.32 10.00 -96.94
CA GLY A 25 -2.74 10.37 -98.31
C GLY A 25 -4.26 10.65 -98.28
N THR A 26 -4.86 11.79 -98.68
CA THR A 26 -4.72 12.59 -99.91
C THR A 26 -5.38 13.99 -99.76
N SER A 27 -5.14 14.84 -100.76
CA SER A 27 -5.15 16.31 -100.81
C SER A 27 -6.17 16.93 -101.80
N LYS A 28 -6.49 18.23 -101.65
CA LYS A 28 -6.80 19.14 -102.79
C LYS A 28 -6.27 20.59 -102.57
N CYS A 29 -5.71 21.14 -103.66
CA CYS A 29 -5.03 22.42 -103.99
C CYS A 29 -5.62 23.74 -103.37
N THR A 30 -4.95 24.91 -103.32
CA THR A 30 -4.04 25.57 -104.30
C THR A 30 -3.33 26.81 -103.68
N ILE A 31 -2.01 26.94 -103.95
CA ILE A 31 -1.14 28.11 -104.31
C ILE A 31 -1.11 29.47 -103.53
N VAL A 32 0.05 29.67 -102.87
CA VAL A 32 0.99 30.82 -102.65
C VAL A 32 0.65 32.28 -103.04
N SER A 33 0.80 33.22 -102.08
CA SER A 33 1.70 34.41 -102.12
C SER A 33 1.57 35.32 -100.86
N PRO A 34 2.64 35.96 -100.34
CA PRO A 34 2.64 36.78 -99.12
C PRO A 34 2.49 38.30 -99.40
N PHE A 35 1.92 39.08 -98.46
CA PHE A 35 2.31 40.47 -98.06
C PHE A 35 1.29 41.10 -97.06
N LEU A 36 1.81 41.50 -95.89
CA LEU A 36 1.49 42.64 -95.00
C LEU A 36 0.04 43.15 -94.72
N VAL A 37 -0.29 43.10 -93.41
CA VAL A 37 -0.56 44.25 -92.49
C VAL A 37 -1.88 45.06 -92.56
N ALA A 38 -2.52 45.05 -91.38
CA ALA A 38 -3.24 46.11 -90.65
C ALA A 38 -4.74 46.39 -90.84
N VAL A 39 -5.30 46.62 -89.64
CA VAL A 39 -6.54 47.32 -89.24
C VAL A 39 -7.83 46.52 -89.30
N GLN A 40 -8.26 46.00 -88.15
CA GLN A 40 -9.47 46.46 -87.45
C GLN A 40 -9.71 45.67 -86.16
N SER A 41 -9.62 46.34 -85.00
CA SER A 41 -10.53 46.12 -83.85
C SER A 41 -10.13 47.02 -82.68
N LYS A 42 -10.58 48.28 -82.71
CA LYS A 42 -10.36 49.28 -81.64
C LYS A 42 -11.49 49.29 -80.59
N PHE A 43 -12.36 48.26 -80.52
CA PHE A 43 -13.56 48.29 -79.68
C PHE A 43 -13.66 47.23 -78.56
N ARG A 44 -12.80 46.19 -78.52
CA ARG A 44 -12.89 45.12 -77.50
C ARG A 44 -11.98 45.26 -76.26
N ARG A 45 -11.07 46.25 -76.19
CA ARG A 45 -10.12 46.40 -75.06
C ARG A 45 -10.58 47.29 -73.89
N LYS A 46 -11.61 48.13 -74.05
CA LYS A 46 -11.97 49.12 -73.00
C LYS A 46 -12.82 48.56 -71.84
N TYR A 47 -13.44 47.40 -72.01
CA TYR A 47 -14.31 46.78 -71.00
C TYR A 47 -13.90 45.38 -70.56
N TYR A 48 -12.93 44.73 -71.24
CA TYR A 48 -12.48 43.38 -70.88
C TYR A 48 -11.94 43.33 -69.44
N HIS A 49 -11.08 44.27 -69.05
CA HIS A 49 -10.58 44.35 -67.68
C HIS A 49 -11.67 44.68 -66.65
N LYS A 50 -12.71 45.45 -67.03
CA LYS A 50 -13.83 45.77 -66.13
C LYS A 50 -14.75 44.55 -65.92
N VAL A 51 -14.99 43.77 -66.96
CA VAL A 51 -15.80 42.54 -66.90
C VAL A 51 -15.05 41.45 -66.12
N VAL A 52 -13.75 41.28 -66.37
CA VAL A 52 -12.91 40.33 -65.59
C VAL A 52 -12.86 40.74 -64.12
N PHE A 53 -12.71 42.03 -63.81
CA PHE A 53 -12.70 42.52 -62.43
C PHE A 53 -14.08 42.36 -61.74
N ALA A 54 -15.18 42.60 -62.45
CA ALA A 54 -16.53 42.37 -61.94
C ALA A 54 -16.80 40.88 -61.67
N ILE A 55 -16.35 39.98 -62.56
CA ILE A 55 -16.44 38.52 -62.36
C ILE A 55 -15.60 38.11 -61.15
N LEU A 56 -14.40 38.68 -60.97
CA LEU A 56 -13.54 38.39 -59.82
C LEU A 56 -14.18 38.85 -58.50
N ILE A 57 -14.80 40.03 -58.47
CA ILE A 57 -15.56 40.53 -57.32
C ILE A 57 -16.75 39.61 -57.01
N VAL A 58 -17.48 39.15 -58.01
CA VAL A 58 -18.59 38.21 -57.84
C VAL A 58 -18.11 36.86 -57.30
N ILE A 59 -17.00 36.33 -57.81
CA ILE A 59 -16.39 35.09 -57.30
C ILE A 59 -15.94 35.27 -55.85
N ILE A 60 -15.32 36.40 -55.51
CA ILE A 60 -14.91 36.72 -54.13
C ILE A 60 -16.13 36.84 -53.21
N LEU A 61 -17.20 37.50 -53.65
CA LEU A 61 -18.46 37.61 -52.91
C LEU A 61 -19.13 36.24 -52.71
N ILE A 62 -19.15 35.39 -53.74
CA ILE A 62 -19.66 34.02 -53.63
C ILE A 62 -18.79 33.23 -52.65
N LEU A 63 -17.46 33.32 -52.72
CA LEU A 63 -16.56 32.67 -51.76
C LEU A 63 -16.79 33.18 -50.33
N LEU A 64 -16.93 34.48 -50.13
CA LEU A 64 -17.26 35.08 -48.83
C LEU A 64 -18.61 34.60 -48.30
N ILE A 65 -19.64 34.60 -49.13
CA ILE A 65 -20.98 34.10 -48.75
C ILE A 65 -20.91 32.60 -48.46
N THR A 66 -20.15 31.83 -49.22
CA THR A 66 -19.98 30.38 -48.99
C THR A 66 -19.22 30.12 -47.70
N ILE A 67 -18.18 30.91 -47.40
CA ILE A 67 -17.43 30.86 -46.14
C ILE A 67 -18.33 31.28 -44.96
N ILE A 68 -19.18 32.30 -45.12
CA ILE A 68 -20.15 32.73 -44.10
C ILE A 68 -21.20 31.64 -43.89
N ILE A 69 -21.78 31.08 -44.95
CA ILE A 69 -22.76 29.99 -44.87
C ILE A 69 -22.12 28.73 -44.27
N LEU A 70 -20.88 28.39 -44.65
CA LEU A 70 -20.13 27.29 -44.04
C LEU A 70 -19.82 27.59 -42.58
N SER A 71 -19.44 28.81 -42.21
CA SER A 71 -19.21 29.25 -40.83
C SER A 71 -20.48 29.21 -39.98
N PHE A 72 -21.65 29.51 -40.55
CA PHE A 72 -22.94 29.38 -39.88
C PHE A 72 -23.42 27.92 -39.82
N ARG A 73 -23.12 27.09 -40.84
CA ARG A 73 -23.40 25.64 -40.83
C ARG A 73 -22.47 24.84 -39.91
N THR A 74 -21.23 25.30 -39.71
CA THR A 74 -20.26 24.67 -38.80
C THR A 74 -20.40 25.15 -37.36
N ARG A 75 -21.01 26.32 -37.12
CA ARG A 75 -21.57 26.68 -35.79
C ARG A 75 -22.78 25.80 -35.49
N LYS A 76 -22.56 24.52 -35.22
CA LYS A 76 -23.50 23.73 -34.42
C LYS A 76 -23.58 24.40 -33.07
N SER A 77 -24.76 24.92 -32.71
CA SER A 77 -25.09 25.19 -31.32
C SER A 77 -24.92 23.87 -30.55
N THR A 78 -23.82 23.71 -29.82
CA THR A 78 -23.68 22.57 -28.92
C THR A 78 -24.74 22.72 -27.84
N ASN A 79 -25.65 21.75 -27.74
CA ASN A 79 -26.63 21.73 -26.67
C ASN A 79 -25.88 21.53 -25.35
N LYS A 80 -25.81 22.56 -24.51
CA LYS A 80 -25.05 22.54 -23.25
C LYS A 80 -25.96 22.22 -22.08
N CYS A 81 -25.43 21.54 -21.07
CA CYS A 81 -26.13 21.31 -19.82
C CYS A 81 -26.05 22.55 -18.92
N GLU A 82 -27.16 23.25 -18.72
CA GLU A 82 -27.23 24.46 -17.89
C GLU A 82 -27.80 24.21 -16.49
N SER A 83 -27.94 22.93 -16.09
CA SER A 83 -28.39 22.60 -14.74
C SER A 83 -27.37 23.03 -13.69
N LYS A 84 -27.83 23.25 -12.46
CA LYS A 84 -26.96 23.65 -11.33
C LYS A 84 -25.89 22.59 -11.08
N GLU A 85 -26.25 21.33 -11.25
CA GLU A 85 -25.40 20.16 -11.07
C GLU A 85 -24.26 20.16 -12.10
N CYS A 86 -24.57 20.39 -13.38
CA CYS A 86 -23.58 20.46 -14.45
C CYS A 86 -22.62 21.64 -14.27
N ILE A 87 -23.13 22.82 -13.92
CA ILE A 87 -22.28 24.00 -13.69
C ILE A 87 -21.34 23.78 -12.49
N ARG A 88 -21.86 23.20 -11.40
CA ARG A 88 -21.06 22.85 -10.21
C ARG A 88 -19.98 21.82 -10.54
N ALA A 89 -20.34 20.73 -11.21
CA ALA A 89 -19.41 19.68 -11.59
C ALA A 89 -18.31 20.22 -12.54
N ALA A 90 -18.71 20.98 -13.56
CA ALA A 90 -17.77 21.62 -14.48
C ALA A 90 -16.78 22.54 -13.75
N SER A 91 -17.29 23.43 -12.89
CA SER A 91 -16.43 24.36 -12.13
C SER A 91 -15.41 23.63 -11.26
N ALA A 92 -15.84 22.60 -10.55
CA ALA A 92 -14.96 21.85 -9.65
C ALA A 92 -13.92 21.01 -10.40
N LEU A 93 -14.31 20.40 -11.53
CA LEU A 93 -13.37 19.70 -12.40
C LEU A 93 -12.33 20.66 -12.97
N LEU A 94 -12.75 21.84 -13.47
CA LEU A 94 -11.82 22.85 -13.99
C LEU A 94 -10.80 23.32 -12.96
N GLN A 95 -11.21 23.44 -11.69
CA GLN A 95 -10.33 23.82 -10.59
C GLN A 95 -9.35 22.70 -10.21
N SER A 96 -9.79 21.44 -10.25
CA SER A 96 -8.98 20.30 -9.80
C SER A 96 -7.97 19.80 -10.84
N MET A 97 -8.31 19.93 -12.13
CA MET A 97 -7.57 19.32 -13.25
C MET A 97 -6.35 20.14 -13.70
N ASP A 98 -5.26 19.46 -14.05
CA ASP A 98 -4.11 20.03 -14.76
C ASP A 98 -4.16 19.60 -16.24
N MET A 99 -4.85 20.38 -17.06
CA MET A 99 -5.00 20.11 -18.50
C MET A 99 -3.68 20.26 -19.30
N SER A 100 -2.57 20.67 -18.68
CA SER A 100 -1.25 20.68 -19.32
C SER A 100 -0.60 19.28 -19.40
N VAL A 101 -1.17 18.30 -18.70
CA VAL A 101 -0.67 16.93 -18.62
C VAL A 101 -1.33 16.09 -19.68
N ASP A 102 -0.56 15.25 -20.37
CA ASP A 102 -1.12 14.23 -21.25
C ASP A 102 -1.83 13.16 -20.39
N PRO A 103 -3.15 12.93 -20.58
CA PRO A 103 -3.89 11.92 -19.82
C PRO A 103 -3.33 10.49 -19.98
N CYS A 104 -2.61 10.20 -21.07
CA CYS A 104 -1.94 8.92 -21.25
C CYS A 104 -0.62 8.80 -20.48
N ASP A 105 -0.01 9.92 -20.09
CA ASP A 105 1.26 9.98 -19.35
C ASP A 105 1.09 10.05 -17.83
N ASP A 106 0.10 10.77 -17.31
CA ASP A 106 -0.18 10.82 -15.87
C ASP A 106 -1.64 11.25 -15.64
N PHE A 107 -2.57 10.29 -15.75
CA PHE A 107 -3.99 10.55 -15.60
C PHE A 107 -4.37 11.12 -14.21
N TYR A 108 -3.67 10.69 -13.14
CA TYR A 108 -3.91 11.24 -11.79
C TYR A 108 -3.54 12.72 -11.75
N GLN A 109 -2.35 13.09 -12.25
CA GLN A 109 -1.97 14.49 -12.32
C GLN A 109 -2.91 15.28 -13.25
N PHE A 110 -3.36 14.69 -14.36
CA PHE A 110 -4.34 15.33 -15.25
C PHE A 110 -5.67 15.63 -14.54
N THR A 111 -6.20 14.71 -13.72
CA THR A 111 -7.50 14.90 -13.04
C THR A 111 -7.43 15.61 -11.69
N CYS A 112 -6.31 15.50 -10.98
CA CYS A 112 -6.14 15.90 -9.58
C CYS A 112 -4.98 16.88 -9.34
N GLY A 113 -4.24 17.28 -10.38
CA GLY A 113 -2.98 18.01 -10.24
C GLY A 113 -3.06 19.31 -9.43
N ASN A 114 -4.21 19.98 -9.43
CA ASN A 114 -4.47 21.20 -8.67
C ASN A 114 -5.36 20.94 -7.42
N TRP A 115 -5.88 19.72 -7.25
CA TRP A 115 -6.84 19.40 -6.20
C TRP A 115 -6.31 19.70 -4.78
N PRO A 116 -5.06 19.38 -4.40
CA PRO A 116 -4.54 19.68 -3.06
C PRO A 116 -4.46 21.18 -2.74
N GLU A 117 -4.33 22.05 -3.76
CA GLU A 117 -4.29 23.50 -3.56
C GLU A 117 -5.70 24.07 -3.36
N GLU A 118 -6.69 23.55 -4.10
CA GLU A 118 -8.10 23.93 -3.98
C GLU A 118 -8.79 23.29 -2.76
N HIS A 119 -8.29 22.17 -2.28
CA HIS A 119 -8.80 21.40 -1.14
C HIS A 119 -7.69 21.13 -0.11
N PRO A 120 -7.18 22.17 0.57
CA PRO A 120 -6.11 21.99 1.54
C PRO A 120 -6.54 21.06 2.68
N ARG A 121 -5.70 20.06 2.98
CA ARG A 121 -5.88 19.14 4.11
C ARG A 121 -5.98 19.94 5.42
N PRO A 122 -7.04 19.75 6.23
CA PRO A 122 -7.12 20.35 7.56
C PRO A 122 -6.02 19.81 8.51
N ASP A 123 -5.45 20.67 9.35
CA ASP A 123 -4.37 20.33 10.32
C ASP A 123 -4.74 19.18 11.29
N SER A 124 -6.03 18.98 11.55
CA SER A 124 -6.54 17.91 12.40
C SER A 124 -6.53 16.52 11.74
N LEU A 125 -6.29 16.43 10.43
CA LEU A 125 -6.31 15.19 9.67
C LEU A 125 -4.95 14.86 9.08
N THR A 126 -4.63 13.58 8.92
CA THR A 126 -3.36 13.11 8.31
C THR A 126 -3.48 12.81 6.81
N SER A 127 -4.71 12.63 6.33
CA SER A 127 -5.12 12.49 4.92
C SER A 127 -6.42 13.27 4.68
N TYR A 128 -6.67 13.65 3.44
CA TYR A 128 -7.87 14.36 3.02
C TYR A 128 -8.23 14.03 1.57
N ASP A 129 -9.49 13.71 1.35
CA ASP A 129 -10.06 13.23 0.09
C ASP A 129 -11.55 13.59 0.03
N TRP A 130 -12.25 13.15 -1.02
CA TRP A 130 -13.68 13.41 -1.14
C TRP A 130 -14.54 12.69 -0.09
N PHE A 131 -14.14 11.51 0.39
CA PHE A 131 -14.90 10.76 1.39
C PHE A 131 -14.87 11.46 2.75
N SER A 132 -13.67 11.77 3.23
CA SER A 132 -13.43 12.52 4.46
C SER A 132 -14.00 13.94 4.41
N GLU A 133 -13.89 14.64 3.28
CA GLU A 133 -14.49 15.97 3.13
C GLU A 133 -16.02 15.92 3.25
N ARG A 134 -16.66 14.91 2.64
CA ARG A 134 -18.11 14.74 2.71
C ARG A 134 -18.56 14.25 4.08
N GLN A 135 -17.82 13.35 4.71
CA GLN A 135 -18.10 12.90 6.07
C GLN A 135 -18.05 14.10 7.04
N GLN A 136 -17.08 15.01 6.91
CA GLN A 136 -17.05 16.24 7.70
C GLN A 136 -18.26 17.16 7.45
N ARG A 137 -18.75 17.25 6.20
CA ARG A 137 -19.97 18.03 5.92
C ARG A 137 -21.19 17.41 6.61
N ILE A 138 -21.33 16.10 6.57
CA ILE A 138 -22.39 15.40 7.30
C ILE A 138 -22.26 15.64 8.80
N SER A 139 -21.07 15.52 9.39
CA SER A 139 -20.83 15.82 10.80
C SER A 139 -21.24 17.25 11.18
N ARG A 140 -20.99 18.25 10.31
CA ARG A 140 -21.44 19.63 10.53
C ARG A 140 -22.96 19.78 10.42
N HIS A 141 -23.62 19.04 9.54
CA HIS A 141 -25.09 19.00 9.44
C HIS A 141 -25.70 18.38 10.70
N VAL A 142 -25.18 17.23 11.12
CA VAL A 142 -25.56 16.55 12.36
C VAL A 142 -25.39 17.47 13.56
N ARG A 143 -24.23 18.13 13.69
CA ARG A 143 -24.01 19.12 14.76
C ARG A 143 -25.09 20.21 14.77
N LYS A 144 -25.40 20.79 13.61
CA LYS A 144 -26.45 21.82 13.50
C LYS A 144 -27.82 21.28 13.93
N PHE A 145 -28.15 20.06 13.53
CA PHE A 145 -29.39 19.39 13.92
C PHE A 145 -29.47 19.17 15.44
N LEU A 146 -28.39 18.67 16.05
CA LEU A 146 -28.31 18.41 17.49
C LEU A 146 -28.32 19.69 18.34
N GLN A 147 -27.89 20.83 17.78
CA GLN A 147 -27.95 22.14 18.42
C GLN A 147 -29.34 22.79 18.43
N GLN A 148 -30.29 22.27 17.64
CA GLN A 148 -31.65 22.83 17.60
C GLN A 148 -32.37 22.61 18.94
N ASN A 149 -33.31 23.50 19.25
CA ASN A 149 -34.17 23.35 20.41
C ASN A 149 -34.97 22.04 20.34
N ILE A 150 -35.20 21.45 21.51
CA ILE A 150 -36.09 20.31 21.66
C ILE A 150 -37.52 20.84 21.58
N THR A 151 -38.34 20.21 20.74
CA THR A 151 -39.77 20.56 20.60
C THR A 151 -40.65 19.36 20.92
N ASP A 152 -41.91 19.60 21.28
CA ASP A 152 -42.87 18.50 21.52
C ASP A 152 -43.19 17.71 20.25
N GLN A 153 -42.91 18.28 19.08
CA GLN A 153 -43.07 17.61 17.79
C GLN A 153 -41.93 16.62 17.50
N ASP A 154 -40.78 16.73 18.18
CA ASP A 154 -39.66 15.80 18.01
C ASP A 154 -40.04 14.40 18.54
N PRO A 155 -39.72 13.31 17.82
CA PRO A 155 -39.79 11.95 18.37
C PRO A 155 -39.02 11.86 19.69
N VAL A 156 -39.44 10.98 20.61
CA VAL A 156 -38.80 10.80 21.92
C VAL A 156 -37.30 10.53 21.77
N THR A 157 -36.94 9.71 20.79
CA THR A 157 -35.55 9.38 20.45
C THR A 157 -34.75 10.59 20.00
N ILE A 158 -35.38 11.49 19.22
CA ILE A 158 -34.72 12.72 18.77
C ILE A 158 -34.45 13.67 19.95
N ARG A 159 -35.38 13.74 20.91
CA ARG A 159 -35.15 14.47 22.15
C ARG A 159 -33.97 13.87 22.93
N LYS A 160 -33.89 12.55 23.03
CA LYS A 160 -32.76 11.86 23.67
C LYS A 160 -31.42 12.19 23.02
N VAL A 161 -31.28 12.09 21.69
CA VAL A 161 -29.97 12.41 21.04
C VAL A 161 -29.58 13.88 21.21
N LYS A 162 -30.54 14.81 21.23
CA LYS A 162 -30.27 16.23 21.56
C LYS A 162 -29.84 16.40 23.03
N THR A 163 -30.48 15.69 23.97
CA THR A 163 -30.09 15.64 25.39
C THR A 163 -28.68 15.06 25.59
N LEU A 164 -28.33 13.98 24.88
CA LEU A 164 -26.98 13.40 24.89
C LEU A 164 -25.94 14.42 24.41
N TYR A 165 -26.27 15.19 23.36
CA TYR A 165 -25.41 16.24 22.83
C TYR A 165 -25.18 17.34 23.86
N ARG A 166 -26.23 17.80 24.54
CA ARG A 166 -26.12 18.77 25.64
C ARG A 166 -25.24 18.27 26.77
N ALA A 167 -25.42 17.01 27.20
CA ALA A 167 -24.58 16.40 28.23
C ALA A 167 -23.10 16.34 27.84
N CYS A 168 -22.81 16.03 26.57
CA CYS A 168 -21.45 16.08 26.07
C CYS A 168 -20.92 17.52 26.03
N MET A 169 -21.73 18.52 25.70
CA MET A 169 -21.29 19.92 25.60
C MET A 169 -21.08 20.60 26.96
N ASP A 170 -21.77 20.15 28.01
CA ASP A 170 -21.71 20.74 29.35
C ASP A 170 -20.40 20.38 30.09
N SER A 171 -19.37 21.19 29.88
CA SER A 171 -18.09 21.03 30.57
C SER A 171 -18.17 21.32 32.07
N GLU A 172 -19.08 22.19 32.52
CA GLU A 172 -19.20 22.53 33.93
C GLU A 172 -19.73 21.34 34.75
N ALA A 173 -20.75 20.66 34.24
CA ALA A 173 -21.24 19.42 34.83
C ALA A 173 -20.16 18.33 34.91
N LEU A 174 -19.35 18.20 33.86
CA LEU A 174 -18.23 17.25 33.81
C LEU A 174 -17.14 17.57 34.83
N GLU A 175 -16.71 18.83 34.94
CA GLU A 175 -15.72 19.23 35.94
C GLU A 175 -16.26 19.07 37.36
N LYS A 176 -17.56 19.34 37.58
CA LYS A 176 -18.22 19.14 38.87
C LYS A 176 -18.27 17.67 39.30
N LEU A 177 -18.47 16.74 38.35
CA LEU A 177 -18.45 15.30 38.63
C LEU A 177 -17.02 14.77 38.83
N GLY A 178 -16.01 15.45 38.30
CA GLY A 178 -14.61 15.06 38.43
C GLY A 178 -14.36 13.65 37.89
N LEU A 179 -13.58 12.86 38.63
CA LEU A 179 -13.28 11.46 38.30
C LEU A 179 -14.19 10.45 38.99
N GLN A 180 -15.23 10.92 39.71
CA GLN A 180 -16.16 10.05 40.42
C GLN A 180 -16.81 8.99 39.49
N PRO A 181 -17.23 9.32 38.25
CA PRO A 181 -17.78 8.31 37.36
C PRO A 181 -16.83 7.15 37.04
N ILE A 182 -15.51 7.39 36.93
CA ILE A 182 -14.53 6.31 36.75
C ILE A 182 -14.53 5.40 37.97
N LEU A 183 -14.49 5.98 39.18
CA LEU A 183 -14.51 5.20 40.43
C LEU A 183 -15.78 4.37 40.58
N ASP A 184 -16.93 4.91 40.17
CA ASP A 184 -18.21 4.20 40.20
C ASP A 184 -18.20 3.00 39.26
N TYR A 185 -17.62 3.13 38.06
CA TYR A 185 -17.48 2.02 37.11
C TYR A 185 -16.43 0.99 37.53
N LEU A 186 -15.30 1.41 38.12
CA LEU A 186 -14.35 0.48 38.72
C LEU A 186 -15.04 -0.43 39.74
N LYS A 187 -15.84 0.15 40.65
CA LYS A 187 -16.67 -0.63 41.59
C LYS A 187 -17.67 -1.53 40.88
N ALA A 188 -18.35 -1.02 39.85
CA ALA A 188 -19.33 -1.81 39.08
C ALA A 188 -18.69 -3.06 38.45
N PHE A 189 -17.42 -2.97 38.05
CA PHE A 189 -16.62 -4.05 37.47
C PHE A 189 -15.94 -4.96 38.50
N ASP A 190 -16.20 -4.80 39.80
CA ASP A 190 -15.50 -5.49 40.89
C ASP A 190 -13.97 -5.24 40.89
N LEU A 191 -13.53 -4.08 40.38
CA LEU A 191 -12.15 -3.63 40.44
C LEU A 191 -11.92 -2.73 41.67
N PRO A 192 -10.73 -2.75 42.27
CA PRO A 192 -10.41 -1.84 43.37
C PRO A 192 -10.27 -0.40 42.88
N LEU A 193 -10.52 0.55 43.77
CA LEU A 193 -10.31 1.98 43.48
C LEU A 193 -8.82 2.32 43.33
N VAL A 194 -7.98 1.66 44.12
CA VAL A 194 -6.53 1.73 44.04
C VAL A 194 -6.01 0.31 43.77
N PRO A 195 -5.35 0.06 42.63
CA PRO A 195 -4.81 -1.25 42.28
C PRO A 195 -3.92 -1.86 43.38
N ALA A 196 -3.97 -3.18 43.55
CA ALA A 196 -3.21 -3.85 44.60
C ALA A 196 -1.69 -3.62 44.53
N LEU A 197 -1.13 -3.45 43.33
CA LEU A 197 0.28 -3.12 43.12
C LEU A 197 0.66 -1.71 43.62
N LEU A 198 -0.30 -0.79 43.68
CA LEU A 198 -0.09 0.60 44.09
C LEU A 198 -0.47 0.82 45.57
N ASN A 199 -1.15 -0.14 46.19
CA ASN A 199 -1.56 -0.06 47.58
C ASN A 199 -0.46 -0.61 48.52
N GLN A 200 0.32 0.29 49.11
CA GLN A 200 1.42 -0.05 50.04
C GLN A 200 0.95 -0.85 51.27
N THR A 201 -0.29 -0.67 51.70
CA THR A 201 -0.88 -1.40 52.84
C THR A 201 -1.11 -2.87 52.51
N LEU A 202 -1.49 -3.18 51.25
CA LEU A 202 -1.66 -4.54 50.75
C LEU A 202 -0.32 -5.20 50.39
N ALA A 203 0.71 -4.42 50.02
CA ALA A 203 2.05 -4.92 49.74
C ALA A 203 2.69 -5.61 50.95
N ASN A 204 2.33 -5.22 52.17
CA ASN A 204 2.85 -5.77 53.43
C ASN A 204 1.99 -6.92 54.02
N SER A 205 0.90 -7.32 53.34
CA SER A 205 0.04 -8.42 53.78
C SER A 205 0.58 -9.77 53.30
N THR A 206 0.66 -10.75 54.21
CA THR A 206 1.06 -12.14 53.91
C THR A 206 -0.12 -13.03 53.49
N ALA A 207 -1.35 -12.51 53.50
CA ALA A 207 -2.52 -13.25 53.07
C ALA A 207 -2.56 -13.39 51.53
N PRO A 208 -3.01 -14.54 50.99
CA PRO A 208 -3.15 -14.72 49.55
C PRO A 208 -4.12 -13.71 48.96
N TYR A 209 -3.72 -13.07 47.85
CA TYR A 209 -4.55 -12.10 47.14
C TYR A 209 -5.58 -12.83 46.26
N GLU A 210 -6.86 -12.59 46.48
CA GLU A 210 -7.94 -13.18 45.69
C GLU A 210 -8.58 -12.11 44.79
N PHE A 211 -8.64 -12.37 43.49
CA PHE A 211 -9.29 -11.51 42.51
C PHE A 211 -10.00 -12.34 41.44
N ASP A 212 -11.31 -12.13 41.29
CA ASP A 212 -12.12 -12.81 40.27
C ASP A 212 -12.05 -12.05 38.93
N TRP A 213 -10.94 -12.25 38.21
CA TRP A 213 -10.70 -11.59 36.94
C TRP A 213 -11.76 -11.93 35.89
N ILE A 214 -12.26 -13.18 35.84
CA ILE A 214 -13.30 -13.63 34.90
C ILE A 214 -14.58 -12.82 35.09
N LYS A 215 -15.03 -12.67 36.34
CA LYS A 215 -16.23 -11.88 36.66
C LYS A 215 -16.07 -10.41 36.26
N SER A 216 -14.89 -9.86 36.48
CA SER A 216 -14.56 -8.48 36.09
C SER A 216 -14.61 -8.30 34.57
N LEU A 217 -13.98 -9.20 33.80
CA LEU A 217 -14.02 -9.18 32.33
C LEU A 217 -15.44 -9.26 31.78
N VAL A 218 -16.27 -10.17 32.33
CA VAL A 218 -17.66 -10.32 31.91
C VAL A 218 -18.46 -9.06 32.18
N LYS A 219 -18.26 -8.42 33.34
CA LYS A 219 -18.93 -7.16 33.66
C LYS A 219 -18.51 -6.04 32.71
N ILE A 220 -17.21 -5.93 32.41
CA ILE A 220 -16.67 -4.97 31.43
C ILE A 220 -17.30 -5.21 30.06
N LYS A 221 -17.33 -6.44 29.55
CA LYS A 221 -17.97 -6.77 28.27
C LYS A 221 -19.47 -6.45 28.28
N LYS A 222 -20.18 -6.77 29.37
CA LYS A 222 -21.63 -6.53 29.47
C LYS A 222 -22.02 -5.04 29.52
N ILE A 223 -21.16 -4.21 30.11
CA ILE A 223 -21.46 -2.80 30.39
C ILE A 223 -20.82 -1.87 29.35
N LEU A 224 -19.55 -2.11 29.01
CA LEU A 224 -18.78 -1.31 28.04
C LEU A 224 -18.73 -1.93 26.64
N GLY A 225 -19.11 -3.20 26.46
CA GLY A 225 -18.98 -3.87 25.16
C GLY A 225 -17.54 -4.19 24.74
N MET A 226 -16.57 -3.89 25.61
CA MET A 226 -15.13 -4.00 25.36
C MET A 226 -14.60 -5.41 25.69
N ASP A 227 -13.74 -5.94 24.81
CA ASP A 227 -12.91 -7.12 25.10
C ASP A 227 -11.58 -6.68 25.69
N VAL A 228 -11.08 -7.42 26.69
CA VAL A 228 -9.78 -7.13 27.33
C VAL A 228 -8.80 -8.25 27.07
N LEU A 229 -9.10 -9.46 27.56
CA LEU A 229 -8.26 -10.65 27.38
C LEU A 229 -8.92 -11.71 26.47
N ILE A 230 -10.25 -11.80 26.50
CA ILE A 230 -11.04 -12.82 25.80
C ILE A 230 -11.98 -12.11 24.84
N GLY A 231 -11.92 -12.48 23.56
CA GLY A 231 -12.88 -12.05 22.55
C GLY A 231 -14.22 -12.75 22.72
N PHE A 232 -15.31 -11.99 22.67
CA PHE A 232 -16.67 -12.53 22.71
C PHE A 232 -17.58 -11.72 21.80
N ASP A 233 -18.30 -12.40 20.90
CA ASP A 233 -19.46 -11.80 20.25
C ASP A 233 -20.52 -12.84 19.86
N ILE A 234 -21.67 -12.38 19.38
CA ILE A 234 -22.74 -13.23 18.84
C ILE A 234 -23.05 -12.83 17.41
N PHE A 235 -22.59 -13.61 16.44
CA PHE A 235 -22.78 -13.32 15.04
C PHE A 235 -23.37 -14.52 14.28
N PRO A 236 -23.85 -14.30 13.05
CA PRO A 236 -24.41 -15.37 12.22
C PRO A 236 -23.32 -16.39 11.89
N ASP A 237 -23.65 -17.68 12.01
CA ASP A 237 -22.75 -18.75 11.60
C ASP A 237 -22.46 -18.63 10.09
N SER A 238 -21.19 -18.54 9.70
CA SER A 238 -20.79 -18.34 8.31
C SER A 238 -21.27 -19.48 7.40
N GLN A 239 -21.32 -20.73 7.90
CA GLN A 239 -21.77 -21.90 7.14
C GLN A 239 -23.31 -22.05 7.17
N ASN A 240 -23.98 -21.52 8.20
CA ASN A 240 -25.45 -21.47 8.29
C ASN A 240 -25.92 -20.13 8.88
N ARG A 241 -25.97 -19.11 8.02
CA ARG A 241 -26.25 -17.73 8.43
C ARG A 241 -27.62 -17.47 9.04
N SER A 242 -28.52 -18.46 9.03
CA SER A 242 -29.86 -18.34 9.62
C SER A 242 -29.80 -18.46 11.15
N THR A 243 -28.73 -19.04 11.68
CA THR A 243 -28.51 -19.27 13.10
C THR A 243 -27.37 -18.39 13.61
N ASN A 244 -27.54 -17.81 14.80
CA ASN A 244 -26.45 -17.13 15.49
C ASN A 244 -25.71 -18.10 16.41
N LYS A 245 -24.41 -17.88 16.58
CA LYS A 245 -23.56 -18.62 17.53
C LYS A 245 -22.75 -17.66 18.38
N ILE A 246 -22.27 -18.13 19.52
CA ILE A 246 -21.29 -17.41 20.32
C ILE A 246 -19.93 -17.60 19.62
N GLY A 247 -19.27 -16.51 19.27
CA GLY A 247 -17.87 -16.49 18.87
C GLY A 247 -16.98 -16.29 20.10
N LEU A 248 -15.89 -17.06 20.21
CA LEU A 248 -14.92 -16.93 21.30
C LEU A 248 -13.48 -17.09 20.78
N GLY A 249 -12.58 -16.22 21.21
CA GLY A 249 -11.20 -16.22 20.71
C GLY A 249 -10.38 -15.00 21.09
N THR A 250 -9.60 -14.53 20.13
CA THR A 250 -8.75 -13.34 20.24
C THR A 250 -9.60 -12.09 20.51
N PRO A 251 -9.23 -11.22 21.46
CA PRO A 251 -10.02 -10.03 21.81
C PRO A 251 -10.14 -9.06 20.63
N GLU A 252 -11.35 -8.59 20.36
CA GLU A 252 -11.54 -7.52 19.40
C GLU A 252 -10.94 -6.23 19.94
N SER A 253 -10.00 -5.70 19.19
CA SER A 253 -9.22 -4.55 19.63
C SER A 253 -9.92 -3.19 19.48
N GLY A 254 -11.23 -3.13 19.29
CA GLY A 254 -12.00 -1.90 19.06
C GLY A 254 -12.48 -1.24 20.35
N SER A 255 -12.64 0.09 20.33
CA SER A 255 -13.37 0.81 21.38
C SER A 255 -14.83 0.97 20.96
N ALA A 256 -15.76 0.66 21.86
CA ALA A 256 -17.18 0.87 21.65
C ALA A 256 -17.63 2.30 22.00
N LEU A 257 -16.78 3.04 22.71
CA LEU A 257 -17.01 4.45 23.05
C LEU A 257 -16.52 5.37 21.93
N PRO A 258 -17.15 6.54 21.75
CA PRO A 258 -16.80 7.45 20.69
C PRO A 258 -15.55 8.29 21.05
N PHE A 259 -14.37 7.68 20.98
CA PHE A 259 -13.12 8.36 21.30
C PHE A 259 -12.48 9.04 20.10
N ASN A 260 -12.61 8.46 18.90
CA ASN A 260 -12.02 8.96 17.66
C ASN A 260 -12.76 8.38 16.45
N ASP A 261 -12.56 8.98 15.28
CA ASP A 261 -12.90 8.33 14.01
C ASP A 261 -12.21 6.95 13.94
N GLU A 262 -12.85 5.95 13.31
CA GLU A 262 -12.33 4.57 13.25
C GLU A 262 -10.90 4.52 12.70
N ASP A 263 -10.61 5.36 11.70
CA ASP A 263 -9.28 5.47 11.09
C ASP A 263 -8.23 6.03 12.05
N HIS A 264 -8.60 7.01 12.87
CA HIS A 264 -7.71 7.55 13.89
C HIS A 264 -7.42 6.49 14.96
N TYR A 265 -8.43 5.75 15.40
CA TYR A 265 -8.27 4.69 16.39
C TYR A 265 -7.34 3.56 15.90
N LYS A 266 -7.54 3.08 14.66
CA LYS A 266 -6.66 2.07 14.03
C LYS A 266 -5.20 2.53 13.99
N LYS A 267 -4.96 3.78 13.60
CA LYS A 267 -3.62 4.41 13.59
C LYS A 267 -2.97 4.41 14.99
N VAL A 268 -3.71 4.80 16.04
CA VAL A 268 -3.20 4.80 17.43
C VAL A 268 -2.78 3.40 17.84
N LYS A 269 -3.69 2.44 17.68
CA LYS A 269 -3.47 1.07 18.12
C LYS A 269 -2.20 0.49 17.49
N ARG A 270 -2.00 0.73 16.21
CA ARG A 270 -0.82 0.25 15.47
C ARG A 270 0.47 0.90 15.94
N GLU A 271 0.52 2.23 16.05
CA GLU A 271 1.73 2.92 16.56
C GLU A 271 2.02 2.55 18.02
N LYS A 272 0.98 2.38 18.84
CA LYS A 272 1.11 1.84 20.20
C LYS A 272 1.73 0.44 20.19
N ARG A 273 1.25 -0.48 19.33
CA ARG A 273 1.84 -1.82 19.17
C ARG A 273 3.33 -1.72 18.79
N LYS A 274 3.67 -0.91 17.80
CA LYS A 274 5.05 -0.72 17.34
C LYS A 274 5.98 -0.24 18.46
N ILE A 275 5.60 0.83 19.16
CA ILE A 275 6.40 1.39 20.27
C ILE A 275 6.59 0.35 21.38
N ILE A 276 5.53 -0.38 21.75
CA ILE A 276 5.59 -1.39 22.81
C ILE A 276 6.51 -2.55 22.42
N MET A 277 6.46 -3.00 21.17
CA MET A 277 7.34 -4.06 20.67
C MET A 277 8.82 -3.60 20.65
N GLU A 278 9.11 -2.34 20.32
CA GLU A 278 10.47 -1.77 20.26
C GLU A 278 11.08 -1.42 21.65
N THR A 279 10.27 -1.09 22.67
CA THR A 279 10.75 -0.51 23.94
C THR A 279 11.53 -1.47 24.85
N VAL A 280 11.25 -2.78 24.81
CA VAL A 280 11.76 -3.75 25.80
C VAL A 280 13.02 -4.50 25.30
N GLU A 281 13.42 -4.33 24.04
CA GLU A 281 14.69 -4.91 23.53
C GLU A 281 15.95 -4.32 24.21
N ASN A 282 15.83 -3.24 24.98
CA ASN A 282 16.96 -2.61 25.70
C ASN A 282 17.03 -2.97 27.20
N SER A 283 16.09 -3.72 27.77
CA SER A 283 16.07 -4.00 29.22
C SER A 283 16.57 -5.40 29.61
N ASP A 284 16.70 -6.31 28.64
CA ASP A 284 17.02 -7.72 28.90
C ASP A 284 18.54 -8.02 28.80
N ASP A 285 19.36 -7.05 28.35
CA ASP A 285 20.83 -7.17 28.20
C ASP A 285 21.64 -6.80 29.48
N GLU A 286 21.01 -6.32 30.56
CA GLU A 286 21.71 -5.84 31.77
C GLU A 286 21.59 -6.74 33.02
N LYS A 287 21.33 -8.04 32.84
CA LYS A 287 21.39 -9.02 33.93
C LYS A 287 22.33 -10.16 33.64
N ASP A 288 23.58 -9.85 33.33
CA ASP A 288 24.73 -10.70 33.65
C ASP A 288 26.03 -9.97 33.34
N GLU A 289 26.49 -9.11 34.25
CA GLU A 289 27.93 -8.96 34.50
C GLU A 289 28.16 -8.31 35.88
N GLY A 290 28.78 -9.07 36.78
CA GLY A 290 29.19 -8.59 38.08
C GLY A 290 30.29 -7.54 37.97
N GLY A 291 29.98 -6.32 38.38
CA GLY A 291 30.93 -5.23 38.51
C GLY A 291 30.55 -4.33 39.69
N SER A 292 31.35 -4.40 40.76
CA SER A 292 31.29 -3.48 41.90
C SER A 292 31.50 -2.03 41.44
N GLY A 293 30.50 -1.19 41.63
CA GLY A 293 30.58 0.25 41.47
C GLY A 293 29.46 0.92 42.27
N GLU A 294 29.80 1.37 43.47
CA GLU A 294 29.04 2.41 44.17
C GLU A 294 29.10 3.67 43.31
N ASP A 295 27.94 4.24 42.94
CA ASP A 295 27.72 5.69 42.89
C ASP A 295 26.23 6.01 42.62
N GLU A 296 25.70 6.88 43.47
CA GLU A 296 24.34 7.43 43.48
C GLU A 296 24.12 8.41 42.32
N ASP A 297 23.02 8.27 41.56
CA ASP A 297 22.17 9.41 41.17
C ASP A 297 20.78 8.94 40.66
N SER A 298 19.77 9.01 41.52
CA SER A 298 18.38 8.57 41.28
C SER A 298 17.48 9.68 40.70
N SER A 299 18.00 10.49 39.76
CA SER A 299 17.30 11.70 39.28
C SER A 299 17.00 11.79 37.77
N GLN A 300 17.07 10.67 37.02
CA GLN A 300 16.67 10.62 35.59
C GLN A 300 15.24 10.05 35.36
N SER A 301 14.20 10.54 36.03
CA SER A 301 12.96 9.75 36.20
C SER A 301 11.69 10.11 35.39
N ALA A 302 11.72 10.91 34.31
CA ALA A 302 10.47 11.11 33.52
C ALA A 302 10.60 11.45 32.02
N SER A 303 11.71 12.04 31.57
CA SER A 303 11.84 12.53 30.18
C SER A 303 12.26 11.44 29.17
N SER A 304 12.88 10.35 29.64
CA SER A 304 13.36 9.22 28.82
C SER A 304 12.31 8.13 28.56
N MET A 305 11.18 8.14 29.30
CA MET A 305 10.12 7.15 29.11
C MET A 305 9.41 7.28 27.75
N PRO A 306 9.06 6.16 27.10
CA PRO A 306 8.20 6.15 25.92
C PRO A 306 6.91 6.94 26.14
N VAL A 307 6.41 7.56 25.08
CA VAL A 307 5.23 8.46 25.12
C VAL A 307 4.02 7.77 25.74
N TYR A 308 3.81 6.48 25.45
CA TYR A 308 2.69 5.73 26.01
C TYR A 308 2.86 5.50 27.52
N SER A 309 4.02 5.03 27.99
CA SER A 309 4.30 4.81 29.42
C SER A 309 4.07 6.08 30.26
N ARG A 310 4.49 7.24 29.74
CA ARG A 310 4.26 8.54 30.40
C ARG A 310 2.78 8.87 30.51
N TYR A 311 1.98 8.53 29.50
CA TYR A 311 0.53 8.72 29.53
C TYR A 311 -0.13 7.80 30.56
N ILE A 312 0.22 6.50 30.60
CA ILE A 312 -0.26 5.55 31.62
C ILE A 312 0.03 6.10 33.02
N LEU A 313 1.27 6.53 33.25
CA LEU A 313 1.75 7.03 34.53
C LEU A 313 0.94 8.24 34.98
N LYS A 314 0.80 9.26 34.13
CA LYS A 314 0.07 10.50 34.46
C LYS A 314 -1.40 10.25 34.76
N VAL A 315 -2.08 9.46 33.93
CA VAL A 315 -3.51 9.17 34.10
C VAL A 315 -3.76 8.30 35.33
N SER A 316 -2.97 7.24 35.52
CA SER A 316 -3.10 6.36 36.69
C SER A 316 -2.86 7.13 37.99
N ALA A 317 -1.83 7.99 38.04
CA ALA A 317 -1.58 8.85 39.18
C ALA A 317 -2.78 9.78 39.47
N ALA A 318 -3.32 10.44 38.45
CA ALA A 318 -4.46 11.34 38.62
C ALA A 318 -5.70 10.63 39.18
N VAL A 319 -6.01 9.41 38.70
CA VAL A 319 -7.16 8.63 39.19
C VAL A 319 -6.93 8.13 40.61
N VAL A 320 -5.74 7.61 40.92
CA VAL A 320 -5.42 7.10 42.27
C VAL A 320 -5.40 8.21 43.31
N MET A 321 -4.81 9.37 43.00
CA MET A 321 -4.82 10.55 43.88
C MET A 321 -6.24 11.04 44.18
N TYR A 322 -7.14 10.94 43.20
CA TYR A 322 -8.53 11.29 43.38
C TYR A 322 -9.28 10.25 44.24
N ALA A 323 -8.92 8.97 44.13
CA ALA A 323 -9.51 7.89 44.91
C ALA A 323 -9.05 7.88 46.38
N ASP A 324 -7.78 8.20 46.65
CA ASP A 324 -7.22 8.29 47.99
C ASP A 324 -6.22 9.45 48.09
N SER A 325 -6.65 10.52 48.75
CA SER A 325 -5.86 11.74 48.95
C SER A 325 -4.65 11.56 49.88
N ASN A 326 -4.55 10.42 50.58
CA ASN A 326 -3.43 10.14 51.49
C ASN A 326 -2.24 9.47 50.78
N VAL A 327 -2.39 9.07 49.51
CA VAL A 327 -1.31 8.48 48.73
C VAL A 327 -0.33 9.58 48.32
N ASN A 328 0.87 9.56 48.91
CA ASN A 328 1.96 10.47 48.53
C ASN A 328 2.73 9.92 47.32
N PHE A 329 2.45 10.45 46.13
CA PHE A 329 3.09 10.02 44.88
C PHE A 329 4.54 10.45 44.72
N GLU A 330 4.97 11.56 45.33
CA GLU A 330 6.39 11.95 45.30
C GLU A 330 7.28 10.89 45.99
N ALA A 331 6.75 10.22 47.01
CA ALA A 331 7.42 9.11 47.70
C ALA A 331 7.16 7.72 47.06
N SER A 332 6.29 7.62 46.04
CA SER A 332 5.84 6.35 45.44
C SER A 332 6.06 6.27 43.92
N THR A 333 6.85 7.19 43.36
CA THR A 333 7.06 7.30 41.91
C THR A 333 7.67 6.01 41.34
N ASP A 334 8.63 5.40 42.05
CA ASP A 334 9.27 4.15 41.61
C ASP A 334 8.29 2.96 41.55
N ILE A 335 7.36 2.87 42.51
CA ILE A 335 6.33 1.83 42.53
C ILE A 335 5.39 1.99 41.33
N LEU A 336 5.00 3.22 41.02
CA LEU A 336 4.14 3.50 39.87
C LEU A 336 4.84 3.20 38.55
N VAL A 337 6.12 3.59 38.42
CA VAL A 337 6.96 3.27 37.26
C VAL A 337 7.05 1.76 37.06
N SER A 338 7.38 1.00 38.10
CA SER A 338 7.44 -0.46 38.05
C SER A 338 6.10 -1.11 37.70
N ALA A 339 4.99 -0.56 38.21
CA ALA A 339 3.65 -1.04 37.84
C ALA A 339 3.32 -0.78 36.37
N VAL A 340 3.72 0.38 35.83
CA VAL A 340 3.56 0.72 34.40
C VAL A 340 4.38 -0.22 33.52
N GLU A 341 5.62 -0.56 33.91
CA GLU A 341 6.45 -1.54 33.19
C GLU A 341 5.75 -2.90 33.08
N LYS A 342 5.08 -3.36 34.14
CA LYS A 342 4.27 -4.58 34.10
C LYS A 342 3.12 -4.50 33.09
N ILE A 343 2.43 -3.36 32.99
CA ILE A 343 1.37 -3.17 31.96
C ILE A 343 1.98 -3.30 30.56
N ILE A 344 3.13 -2.68 30.32
CA ILE A 344 3.81 -2.75 29.02
C ILE A 344 4.23 -4.19 28.70
N ALA A 345 4.77 -4.92 29.68
CA ALA A 345 5.14 -6.32 29.52
C ALA A 345 3.94 -7.21 29.16
N ILE A 346 2.82 -7.09 29.89
CA ILE A 346 1.60 -7.84 29.60
C ILE A 346 1.07 -7.49 28.20
N THR A 347 1.05 -6.20 27.85
CA THR A 347 0.58 -5.76 26.53
C THR A 347 1.46 -6.33 25.40
N LYS A 348 2.78 -6.41 25.61
CA LYS A 348 3.73 -7.01 24.67
C LYS A 348 3.45 -8.50 24.46
N GLU A 349 3.25 -9.25 25.54
CA GLU A 349 2.93 -10.68 25.46
C GLU A 349 1.62 -10.94 24.71
N LEU A 350 0.56 -10.17 25.01
CA LEU A 350 -0.71 -10.29 24.29
C LEU A 350 -0.57 -10.00 22.78
N TYR A 351 0.25 -9.01 22.39
CA TYR A 351 0.54 -8.76 20.97
C TYR A 351 1.31 -9.90 20.30
N LYS A 352 2.26 -10.54 21.02
CA LYS A 352 2.94 -11.73 20.51
C LYS A 352 1.96 -12.89 20.32
N TYR A 353 1.04 -13.09 21.26
CA TYR A 353 0.05 -14.17 21.15
C TYR A 353 -0.87 -13.98 19.96
N THR A 354 -1.33 -12.75 19.72
CA THR A 354 -2.10 -12.42 18.51
C THR A 354 -1.30 -12.69 17.23
N GLU A 355 -0.02 -12.30 17.19
CA GLU A 355 0.84 -12.52 16.03
C GLU A 355 1.11 -14.00 15.76
N GLU A 356 1.35 -14.79 16.82
CA GLU A 356 1.53 -16.23 16.71
C GLU A 356 0.25 -16.93 16.21
N ALA A 357 -0.91 -16.54 16.75
CA ALA A 357 -2.21 -17.03 16.28
C ALA A 357 -2.44 -16.73 14.80
N GLU A 358 -2.20 -15.49 14.36
CA GLU A 358 -2.33 -15.08 12.95
C GLU A 358 -1.35 -15.82 12.01
N ASN A 359 -0.17 -16.19 12.51
CA ASN A 359 0.84 -16.88 11.71
C ASN A 359 0.50 -18.34 11.45
N ILE A 360 -0.22 -19.02 12.35
CA ILE A 360 -0.64 -20.41 12.13
C ILE A 360 -1.49 -20.53 10.85
N THR A 361 -2.42 -19.59 10.65
CA THR A 361 -3.29 -19.56 9.47
C THR A 361 -2.58 -19.17 8.16
N LYS A 362 -1.37 -18.59 8.23
CA LYS A 362 -0.59 -18.17 7.03
C LYS A 362 0.32 -19.27 6.47
N THR A 363 0.48 -20.40 7.18
CA THR A 363 1.44 -21.45 6.81
C THR A 363 0.91 -22.50 5.83
N GLU A 364 -0.40 -22.56 5.58
CA GLU A 364 -1.00 -23.40 4.56
C GLU A 364 -1.09 -22.60 3.25
N GLU A 365 -0.55 -23.11 2.13
CA GLU A 365 -0.48 -22.45 0.80
C GLU A 365 -1.86 -22.13 0.16
N ASN A 366 -2.96 -22.15 0.91
CA ASN A 366 -4.30 -21.84 0.43
C ASN A 366 -4.98 -20.76 1.29
N ASP A 367 -5.23 -19.64 0.64
CA ASP A 367 -6.10 -18.53 1.03
C ASP A 367 -7.42 -19.06 1.65
N TYR A 368 -7.63 -18.79 2.95
CA TYR A 368 -8.83 -19.05 3.75
C TYR A 368 -9.45 -20.45 3.63
N ASN A 369 -9.00 -21.37 4.47
CA ASN A 369 -9.53 -22.72 4.49
C ASN A 369 -10.90 -22.78 5.19
N TYR A 370 -11.91 -23.38 4.55
CA TYR A 370 -13.22 -23.67 5.17
C TYR A 370 -13.06 -24.45 6.50
N ASP A 371 -11.97 -25.21 6.62
CA ASP A 371 -11.62 -26.03 7.78
C ASP A 371 -11.02 -25.23 8.96
N ASP A 372 -10.77 -23.94 8.80
CA ASP A 372 -10.26 -23.10 9.91
C ASP A 372 -11.36 -22.70 10.88
N ILE A 373 -12.63 -22.78 10.46
CA ILE A 373 -13.79 -22.48 11.29
C ILE A 373 -14.18 -23.73 12.09
N LEU A 374 -14.14 -23.62 13.42
CA LEU A 374 -14.41 -24.72 14.33
C LEU A 374 -15.73 -24.50 15.07
N HIS A 375 -16.55 -25.57 15.16
CA HIS A 375 -17.76 -25.62 15.98
C HIS A 375 -17.56 -26.59 17.14
N LEU A 376 -17.24 -26.05 18.31
CA LEU A 376 -16.92 -26.83 19.51
C LEU A 376 -18.02 -26.71 20.55
N ASP A 377 -18.29 -27.76 21.32
CA ASP A 377 -19.00 -27.59 22.59
C ASP A 377 -18.04 -27.07 23.67
N LEU A 378 -18.58 -26.74 24.84
CA LEU A 378 -17.81 -26.11 25.91
C LEU A 378 -16.76 -27.04 26.53
N ALA A 379 -17.02 -28.35 26.55
CA ALA A 379 -16.12 -29.34 27.10
C ALA A 379 -14.93 -29.58 26.15
N GLU A 380 -15.19 -29.62 24.85
CA GLU A 380 -14.14 -29.76 23.84
C GLU A 380 -13.26 -28.51 23.77
N LEU A 381 -13.84 -27.31 23.87
CA LEU A 381 -13.07 -26.07 23.98
C LEU A 381 -12.13 -26.10 25.20
N GLN A 382 -12.65 -26.46 26.37
CA GLN A 382 -11.84 -26.57 27.59
C GLN A 382 -10.70 -27.58 27.43
N LYS A 383 -11.01 -28.75 26.88
CA LYS A 383 -10.03 -29.81 26.63
C LYS A 383 -8.91 -29.33 25.71
N GLN A 384 -9.21 -28.64 24.61
CA GLN A 384 -8.19 -28.13 23.68
C GLN A 384 -7.32 -27.03 24.30
N THR A 385 -7.90 -26.17 25.14
CA THR A 385 -7.11 -25.13 25.83
C THR A 385 -6.26 -25.69 26.97
N ASP A 386 -6.68 -26.79 27.60
CA ASP A 386 -5.93 -27.45 28.68
C ASP A 386 -4.74 -28.28 28.17
N GLU A 387 -4.62 -28.54 26.86
CA GLU A 387 -3.53 -29.35 26.28
C GLU A 387 -2.13 -28.81 26.62
N THR A 388 -1.96 -27.49 26.69
CA THR A 388 -0.67 -26.84 26.99
C THR A 388 -0.35 -26.78 28.48
N VAL A 389 -1.35 -26.90 29.36
CA VAL A 389 -1.19 -26.73 30.82
C VAL A 389 -1.42 -28.01 31.63
N SER A 390 -1.75 -29.11 30.96
CA SER A 390 -1.94 -30.46 31.53
C SER A 390 -0.75 -30.91 32.41
N PRO A 391 -0.98 -31.58 33.56
CA PRO A 391 -2.26 -32.12 34.06
C PRO A 391 -3.09 -31.12 34.88
N LYS A 392 -2.67 -29.86 34.97
CA LYS A 392 -3.47 -28.81 35.62
C LYS A 392 -4.59 -28.40 34.67
N THR A 393 -5.75 -28.04 35.23
CA THR A 393 -6.89 -27.53 34.46
C THR A 393 -7.40 -26.24 35.10
N LEU A 394 -7.77 -25.26 34.28
CA LEU A 394 -8.34 -23.99 34.76
C LEU A 394 -9.73 -23.80 34.13
N PRO A 395 -10.83 -23.92 34.89
CA PRO A 395 -12.20 -23.91 34.34
C PRO A 395 -12.66 -22.49 33.99
N ILE A 396 -12.06 -21.89 32.96
CA ILE A 396 -12.34 -20.51 32.52
C ILE A 396 -13.70 -20.46 31.81
N TRP A 397 -13.91 -21.33 30.81
CA TRP A 397 -14.96 -21.14 29.81
C TRP A 397 -16.37 -21.37 30.36
N GLU A 398 -16.56 -22.38 31.20
CA GLU A 398 -17.85 -22.63 31.86
C GLU A 398 -18.28 -21.44 32.70
N LYS A 399 -17.36 -20.91 33.51
CA LYS A 399 -17.61 -19.73 34.35
C LYS A 399 -17.88 -18.50 33.49
N PHE A 400 -17.05 -18.25 32.48
CA PHE A 400 -17.17 -17.09 31.59
C PHE A 400 -18.53 -17.07 30.86
N ILE A 401 -18.91 -18.16 30.21
CA ILE A 401 -20.18 -18.27 29.48
C ILE A 401 -21.38 -18.18 30.43
N THR A 402 -21.32 -18.82 31.59
CA THR A 402 -22.39 -18.75 32.60
C THR A 402 -22.64 -17.31 33.03
N LEU A 403 -21.59 -16.56 33.37
CA LEU A 403 -21.70 -15.16 33.78
C LEU A 403 -22.13 -14.24 32.61
N MET A 404 -21.65 -14.50 31.39
CA MET A 404 -22.06 -13.74 30.21
C MET A 404 -23.57 -13.87 29.96
N MET A 405 -24.09 -15.10 30.06
CA MET A 405 -25.50 -15.40 29.81
C MET A 405 -26.43 -15.08 30.99
N GLU A 406 -25.89 -14.76 32.17
CA GLU A 406 -26.68 -14.36 33.33
C GLU A 406 -27.54 -13.13 33.02
N GLY A 407 -28.86 -13.25 33.22
CA GLY A 407 -29.82 -12.17 32.94
C GLY A 407 -30.16 -11.96 31.46
N ALA A 408 -29.61 -12.76 30.54
CA ALA A 408 -30.08 -12.82 29.16
C ALA A 408 -31.47 -13.49 29.10
N ALA A 409 -32.31 -13.08 28.14
CA ALA A 409 -33.64 -13.67 27.96
C ALA A 409 -33.59 -15.10 27.38
N VAL A 410 -32.43 -15.50 26.85
CA VAL A 410 -32.17 -16.80 26.25
C VAL A 410 -31.10 -17.53 27.06
N LYS A 411 -31.22 -18.85 27.17
CA LYS A 411 -30.26 -19.70 27.88
C LYS A 411 -29.30 -20.35 26.88
N PHE A 412 -28.05 -20.49 27.29
CA PHE A 412 -27.05 -21.31 26.62
C PHE A 412 -27.02 -22.71 27.28
N ASN A 413 -27.00 -23.76 26.49
CA ASN A 413 -26.87 -25.14 26.96
C ASN A 413 -25.44 -25.66 26.71
N PRO A 414 -24.60 -25.81 27.75
CA PRO A 414 -23.21 -26.24 27.61
C PRO A 414 -23.00 -27.58 26.89
N ALA A 415 -24.00 -28.46 26.90
CA ALA A 415 -23.90 -29.81 26.32
C ALA A 415 -24.33 -29.88 24.84
N THR A 416 -25.06 -28.89 24.33
CA THR A 416 -25.63 -28.96 22.96
C THR A 416 -25.37 -27.73 22.12
N ASP A 417 -25.15 -26.57 22.76
CA ASP A 417 -24.89 -25.34 22.03
C ASP A 417 -23.41 -25.27 21.66
N GLN A 418 -23.16 -25.01 20.37
CA GLN A 418 -21.82 -24.90 19.84
C GLN A 418 -21.31 -23.46 19.92
N ILE A 419 -20.03 -23.33 20.21
CA ILE A 419 -19.20 -22.13 20.13
C ILE A 419 -18.49 -22.14 18.78
N LEU A 420 -18.47 -20.98 18.14
CA LEU A 420 -17.73 -20.72 16.92
C LEU A 420 -16.35 -20.18 17.29
N THR A 421 -15.29 -20.78 16.77
CA THR A 421 -13.90 -20.35 17.00
C THR A 421 -13.06 -20.71 15.77
N SER A 422 -11.75 -20.51 15.84
CA SER A 422 -10.81 -20.88 14.78
C SER A 422 -9.56 -21.55 15.33
N LYS A 423 -8.76 -22.21 14.47
CA LYS A 423 -7.46 -22.76 14.88
C LYS A 423 -6.54 -21.67 15.48
N ALA A 424 -6.53 -20.47 14.89
CA ALA A 424 -5.79 -19.32 15.39
C ALA A 424 -6.30 -18.89 16.78
N ASP A 425 -7.63 -18.79 16.94
CA ASP A 425 -8.23 -18.41 18.21
C ASP A 425 -7.96 -19.45 19.30
N ILE A 426 -8.04 -20.75 18.99
CA ILE A 426 -7.66 -21.81 19.94
C ILE A 426 -6.22 -21.63 20.39
N ARG A 427 -5.28 -21.33 19.48
CA ARG A 427 -3.89 -21.06 19.85
C ARG A 427 -3.78 -19.86 20.79
N TYR A 428 -4.45 -18.76 20.46
CA TYR A 428 -4.45 -17.58 21.33
C TYR A 428 -4.99 -17.93 22.74
N LEU A 429 -6.09 -18.67 22.82
CA LEU A 429 -6.70 -19.07 24.11
C LEU A 429 -5.81 -20.06 24.90
N GLN A 430 -5.04 -20.93 24.24
CA GLN A 430 -4.02 -21.77 24.87
C GLN A 430 -2.91 -20.93 25.50
N LEU A 431 -2.33 -19.99 24.74
CA LEU A 431 -1.27 -19.08 25.20
C LEU A 431 -1.77 -18.20 26.35
N LEU A 432 -3.00 -17.70 26.26
CA LEU A 432 -3.64 -16.94 27.34
C LEU A 432 -3.79 -17.79 28.61
N THR A 433 -4.20 -19.06 28.49
CA THR A 433 -4.39 -19.96 29.64
C THR A 433 -3.07 -20.21 30.37
N GLU A 434 -2.00 -20.46 29.62
CA GLU A 434 -0.63 -20.59 30.14
C GLU A 434 -0.19 -19.30 30.86
N PHE A 435 -0.33 -18.16 30.19
CA PHE A 435 0.00 -16.84 30.74
C PHE A 435 -0.72 -16.55 32.07
N ILE A 436 -2.02 -16.82 32.15
CA ILE A 436 -2.81 -16.58 33.37
C ILE A 436 -2.35 -17.48 34.52
N MET A 437 -1.91 -18.71 34.24
CA MET A 437 -1.44 -19.63 35.27
C MET A 437 -0.07 -19.25 35.85
N GLU A 438 0.78 -18.58 35.07
CA GLU A 438 2.11 -18.16 35.48
C GLU A 438 2.17 -16.74 36.05
N SER A 439 1.19 -15.91 35.71
CA SER A 439 1.16 -14.49 36.06
C SER A 439 0.65 -14.21 37.47
N ASP A 440 1.22 -13.17 38.09
CA ASP A 440 0.74 -12.62 39.36
C ASP A 440 -0.63 -11.94 39.20
N LEU A 441 -1.62 -12.35 40.00
CA LEU A 441 -2.99 -11.83 39.95
C LEU A 441 -3.07 -10.31 40.16
N LYS A 442 -2.17 -9.71 40.95
CA LYS A 442 -2.16 -8.25 41.14
C LYS A 442 -1.76 -7.52 39.85
N SER A 443 -0.92 -8.14 39.03
CA SER A 443 -0.48 -7.62 37.73
C SER A 443 -1.59 -7.75 36.69
N ILE A 444 -2.31 -8.88 36.65
CA ILE A 444 -3.51 -9.06 35.82
C ILE A 444 -4.60 -8.05 36.20
N GLU A 445 -4.86 -7.88 37.50
CA GLU A 445 -5.81 -6.87 37.98
C GLU A 445 -5.43 -5.47 37.48
N PHE A 446 -4.16 -5.07 37.65
CA PHE A 446 -3.75 -3.73 37.27
C PHE A 446 -3.86 -3.50 35.75
N PHE A 447 -3.59 -4.53 34.95
CA PHE A 447 -3.80 -4.48 33.50
C PHE A 447 -5.28 -4.29 33.13
N ILE A 448 -6.19 -5.04 33.76
CA ILE A 448 -7.64 -4.90 33.54
C ILE A 448 -8.12 -3.52 34.02
N TRP A 449 -7.64 -3.06 35.17
CA TRP A 449 -7.92 -1.74 35.71
C TRP A 449 -7.49 -0.63 34.76
N TRP A 450 -6.26 -0.70 34.25
CA TRP A 450 -5.74 0.27 33.29
C TRP A 450 -6.55 0.27 32.00
N SER A 451 -6.89 -0.91 31.48
CA SER A 451 -7.70 -1.04 30.25
C SER A 451 -9.04 -0.32 30.37
N VAL A 452 -9.70 -0.40 31.54
CA VAL A 452 -10.92 0.35 31.83
C VAL A 452 -10.64 1.85 31.97
N VAL A 453 -9.60 2.24 32.69
CA VAL A 453 -9.30 3.65 32.93
C VAL A 453 -8.94 4.39 31.64
N ASP A 454 -8.13 3.78 30.78
CA ASP A 454 -7.78 4.33 29.46
C ASP A 454 -9.06 4.59 28.62
N GLU A 455 -9.95 3.60 28.60
CA GLU A 455 -11.23 3.64 27.88
C GLU A 455 -12.24 4.66 28.43
N LEU A 456 -12.14 5.07 29.71
CA LEU A 456 -13.09 6.04 30.30
C LEU A 456 -12.52 7.46 30.43
N ALA A 457 -11.20 7.62 30.42
CA ALA A 457 -10.51 8.86 30.79
C ALA A 457 -11.00 10.11 30.01
N VAL A 458 -11.12 10.04 28.69
CA VAL A 458 -11.45 11.21 27.82
C VAL A 458 -12.89 11.68 28.00
N HIS A 459 -13.75 10.91 28.64
CA HIS A 459 -15.16 11.26 28.83
C HIS A 459 -15.45 11.95 30.17
N THR A 460 -14.42 12.26 30.96
CA THR A 460 -14.55 12.90 32.28
C THR A 460 -14.11 14.36 32.25
N THR A 461 -12.95 14.69 32.82
CA THR A 461 -12.45 16.06 33.02
C THR A 461 -11.66 16.57 31.83
N ALA A 462 -11.49 17.88 31.74
CA ALA A 462 -10.65 18.54 30.75
C ALA A 462 -9.18 18.13 30.91
N ALA A 463 -8.72 17.89 32.14
CA ALA A 463 -7.36 17.46 32.42
C ALA A 463 -7.03 16.10 31.79
N LEU A 464 -7.86 15.07 32.01
CA LEU A 464 -7.61 13.75 31.40
C LEU A 464 -7.75 13.78 29.88
N ARG A 465 -8.72 14.54 29.35
CA ARG A 465 -8.83 14.76 27.89
C ARG A 465 -7.57 15.38 27.31
N GLN A 466 -7.02 16.39 27.96
CA GLN A 466 -5.81 17.07 27.50
C GLN A 466 -4.61 16.13 27.49
N MET A 467 -4.43 15.32 28.55
CA MET A 467 -3.36 14.31 28.59
C MET A 467 -3.48 13.30 27.45
N HIS A 468 -4.70 12.83 27.15
CA HIS A 468 -4.94 11.95 26.01
C HIS A 468 -4.66 12.66 24.68
N TYR A 469 -5.09 13.91 24.49
CA TYR A 469 -4.79 14.65 23.25
C TYR A 469 -3.29 14.89 23.04
N GLU A 470 -2.53 15.14 24.09
CA GLU A 470 -1.07 15.27 24.03
C GLU A 470 -0.39 13.95 23.66
N TYR A 471 -0.85 12.83 24.23
CA TYR A 471 -0.44 11.48 23.86
C TYR A 471 -0.70 11.21 22.37
N MET A 472 -1.93 11.44 21.92
CA MET A 472 -2.38 11.25 20.53
C MET A 472 -1.57 12.08 19.54
N ARG A 473 -1.36 13.37 19.85
CA ARG A 473 -0.58 14.30 19.02
C ARG A 473 0.86 13.84 18.86
N SER A 474 1.46 13.35 19.94
CA SER A 474 2.83 12.85 19.93
C SER A 474 2.97 11.54 19.15
N LEU A 475 1.93 10.70 19.17
CA LEU A 475 1.91 9.39 18.51
C LEU A 475 1.67 9.50 16.99
N ILE A 476 0.59 10.16 16.57
CA ILE A 476 0.15 10.20 15.15
C ILE A 476 0.67 11.45 14.41
N LYS A 477 1.31 12.39 15.14
CA LYS A 477 1.86 13.64 14.59
C LYS A 477 0.81 14.53 13.89
N THR A 478 -0.40 14.57 14.44
CA THR A 478 -1.42 15.53 13.98
C THR A 478 -1.06 16.97 14.37
N GLU A 479 -1.44 17.94 13.56
CA GLU A 479 -1.09 19.36 13.76
C GLU A 479 -2.19 20.14 14.50
N GLY A 480 -3.43 19.61 14.52
CA GLY A 480 -4.59 20.22 15.18
C GLY A 480 -5.54 19.22 15.86
N SER A 481 -6.63 19.74 16.44
CA SER A 481 -7.67 18.97 17.13
C SER A 481 -9.07 19.32 16.63
N ILE A 482 -10.02 18.40 16.83
CA ILE A 482 -11.43 18.63 16.50
C ILE A 482 -12.13 19.42 17.62
N SER A 483 -13.04 20.32 17.26
CA SER A 483 -13.83 21.06 18.25
C SER A 483 -14.72 20.13 19.07
N ARG A 484 -14.96 20.44 20.35
CA ARG A 484 -15.86 19.67 21.23
C ARG A 484 -17.24 19.44 20.60
N SER A 485 -17.79 20.46 19.93
CA SER A 485 -19.08 20.37 19.25
C SER A 485 -19.12 19.30 18.15
N LEU A 486 -18.03 19.13 17.40
CA LEU A 486 -17.94 18.10 16.37
C LEU A 486 -17.63 16.74 16.96
N TYR A 487 -16.77 16.68 17.99
CA TYR A 487 -16.52 15.46 18.77
C TYR A 487 -17.83 14.88 19.33
N CYS A 488 -18.64 15.70 20.00
CA CYS A 488 -19.93 15.29 20.54
C CYS A 488 -20.92 14.85 19.45
N ALA A 489 -20.97 15.57 18.32
CA ALA A 489 -21.84 15.22 17.20
C ALA A 489 -21.46 13.87 16.58
N ASN A 490 -20.16 13.65 16.32
CA ASN A 490 -19.65 12.38 15.80
C ASN A 490 -19.90 11.24 16.78
N GLY A 491 -19.68 11.46 18.08
CA GLY A 491 -19.89 10.41 19.06
C GLY A 491 -21.33 9.95 19.18
N ILE A 492 -22.29 10.87 19.08
CA ILE A 492 -23.72 10.52 19.06
C ILE A 492 -24.09 9.84 17.74
N ASN A 493 -23.46 10.24 16.63
CA ASN A 493 -23.64 9.56 15.35
C ASN A 493 -23.15 8.10 15.41
N ASN A 494 -22.01 7.84 16.06
CA ASN A 494 -21.48 6.48 16.23
C ASN A 494 -22.35 5.64 17.18
N LEU A 495 -22.89 6.24 18.24
CA LEU A 495 -23.73 5.52 19.22
C LEU A 495 -25.16 5.28 18.73
N MET A 496 -25.75 6.26 18.04
CA MET A 496 -27.16 6.31 17.66
C MET A 496 -27.38 6.78 16.21
N GLY A 497 -26.55 6.30 15.27
CA GLY A 497 -26.54 6.76 13.88
C GLY A 497 -27.87 6.64 13.13
N MET A 498 -28.69 5.62 13.41
CA MET A 498 -30.03 5.51 12.80
C MET A 498 -30.96 6.64 13.28
N ALA A 499 -30.87 7.04 14.54
CA ALA A 499 -31.62 8.18 15.07
C ALA A 499 -31.13 9.51 14.50
N VAL A 500 -29.82 9.71 14.43
CA VAL A 500 -29.24 10.95 13.86
C VAL A 500 -29.56 11.10 12.38
N SER A 501 -29.60 9.97 11.64
CA SER A 501 -29.98 9.93 10.23
C SER A 501 -31.40 10.42 9.96
N TYR A 502 -32.27 10.54 10.97
CA TYR A 502 -33.56 11.24 10.88
C TYR A 502 -33.44 12.67 10.33
N SER A 503 -32.28 13.31 10.51
CA SER A 503 -32.01 14.65 9.98
C SER A 503 -31.64 14.68 8.49
N LEU A 504 -31.40 13.52 7.87
CA LEU A 504 -30.95 13.36 6.49
C LEU A 504 -32.05 12.81 5.57
N VAL A 505 -33.06 12.14 6.13
CA VAL A 505 -34.13 11.50 5.36
C VAL A 505 -35.02 12.51 4.64
N SER A 506 -35.50 12.12 3.46
CA SER A 506 -36.33 12.97 2.61
C SER A 506 -37.28 12.12 1.77
N GLU A 507 -38.57 12.45 1.76
CA GLU A 507 -39.55 11.81 0.87
C GLU A 507 -39.20 12.03 -0.61
N LYS A 508 -38.67 13.22 -0.93
CA LYS A 508 -38.22 13.56 -2.28
C LYS A 508 -37.13 12.60 -2.78
N PHE A 509 -36.22 12.18 -1.89
CA PHE A 509 -35.18 11.21 -2.24
C PHE A 509 -35.78 9.86 -2.68
N LEU A 510 -36.81 9.37 -1.98
CA LEU A 510 -37.45 8.09 -2.29
C LEU A 510 -38.16 8.11 -3.67
N VAL A 511 -38.70 9.25 -4.06
CA VAL A 511 -39.47 9.40 -5.31
C VAL A 511 -38.57 9.75 -6.50
N GLU A 512 -37.55 10.58 -6.31
CA GLU A 512 -36.77 11.13 -7.43
C GLU A 512 -35.38 10.50 -7.58
N THR A 513 -34.66 10.29 -6.48
CA THR A 513 -33.23 9.90 -6.49
C THR A 513 -33.06 8.40 -6.43
N ARG A 514 -33.72 7.72 -5.49
CA ARG A 514 -33.61 6.27 -5.29
C ARG A 514 -33.90 5.47 -6.56
N PRO A 515 -34.98 5.72 -7.33
CA PRO A 515 -35.26 4.96 -8.55
C PRO A 515 -34.16 5.10 -9.62
N LYS A 516 -33.45 6.24 -9.68
CA LYS A 516 -32.35 6.44 -10.62
C LYS A 516 -31.11 5.64 -10.22
N VAL A 517 -30.80 5.61 -8.93
CA VAL A 517 -29.70 4.80 -8.40
C VAL A 517 -30.00 3.30 -8.54
N ASP A 518 -31.25 2.89 -8.29
CA ASP A 518 -31.72 1.51 -8.55
C ASP A 518 -31.54 1.14 -10.03
N LEU A 519 -31.93 2.03 -10.96
CA LEU A 519 -31.73 1.81 -12.40
C LEU A 519 -30.24 1.71 -12.75
N MET A 520 -29.40 2.56 -12.18
CA MET A 520 -27.95 2.53 -12.39
C MET A 520 -27.35 1.20 -11.95
N LEU A 521 -27.66 0.75 -10.72
CA LEU A 521 -27.20 -0.53 -10.19
C LEU A 521 -27.74 -1.71 -11.02
N SER A 522 -28.99 -1.65 -11.48
CA SER A 522 -29.56 -2.64 -12.40
C SER A 522 -28.78 -2.71 -13.72
N ASN A 523 -28.40 -1.57 -14.30
CA ASN A 523 -27.58 -1.53 -15.51
C ASN A 523 -26.16 -2.07 -15.27
N ILE A 524 -25.58 -1.81 -14.10
CA ILE A 524 -24.28 -2.37 -13.68
C ILE A 524 -24.36 -3.89 -13.56
N ARG A 525 -25.41 -4.42 -12.92
CA ARG A 525 -25.64 -5.89 -12.86
C ARG A 525 -25.82 -6.51 -14.24
N ARG A 526 -26.58 -5.87 -15.13
CA ARG A 526 -26.71 -6.31 -16.53
C ARG A 526 -25.36 -6.33 -17.25
N ALA A 527 -24.55 -5.29 -17.05
CA ALA A 527 -23.22 -5.21 -17.63
C ALA A 527 -22.29 -6.33 -17.08
N PHE A 528 -22.27 -6.55 -15.76
CA PHE A 528 -21.55 -7.66 -15.14
C PHE A 528 -21.98 -9.01 -15.71
N ASN A 529 -23.29 -9.27 -15.77
CA ASN A 529 -23.82 -10.54 -16.28
C ASN A 529 -23.43 -10.78 -17.74
N ASN A 530 -23.53 -9.76 -18.61
CA ASN A 530 -23.09 -9.86 -20.00
C ASN A 530 -21.58 -10.14 -20.12
N LEU A 531 -20.77 -9.59 -19.21
CA LEU A 531 -19.32 -9.87 -19.16
C LEU A 531 -19.06 -11.32 -18.72
N VAL A 532 -19.79 -11.81 -17.71
CA VAL A 532 -19.70 -13.21 -17.23
C VAL A 532 -20.13 -14.22 -18.29
N GLU A 533 -21.13 -13.91 -19.11
CA GLU A 533 -21.51 -14.78 -20.23
C GLU A 533 -20.38 -14.94 -21.26
N GLY A 534 -19.64 -13.86 -21.53
CA GLY A 534 -18.60 -13.80 -22.54
C GLY A 534 -17.21 -14.32 -22.12
N ILE A 535 -16.98 -14.62 -20.84
CA ILE A 535 -15.69 -15.18 -20.39
C ILE A 535 -15.56 -16.68 -20.69
N ASN A 536 -14.32 -17.10 -20.98
CA ASN A 536 -13.98 -18.47 -21.37
C ASN A 536 -13.14 -19.22 -20.31
N TRP A 537 -12.75 -18.56 -19.23
CA TRP A 537 -11.90 -19.12 -18.18
C TRP A 537 -12.70 -19.81 -17.06
N MET A 538 -14.02 -19.55 -16.99
CA MET A 538 -14.96 -20.15 -16.06
C MET A 538 -15.79 -21.22 -16.76
N ASP A 539 -15.98 -22.38 -16.13
CA ASP A 539 -16.87 -23.42 -16.65
C ASP A 539 -18.36 -23.01 -16.61
N GLU A 540 -19.18 -23.64 -17.44
CA GLU A 540 -20.59 -23.26 -17.62
C GLU A 540 -21.44 -23.42 -16.34
N GLU A 541 -21.15 -24.41 -15.50
CA GLU A 541 -21.87 -24.60 -14.24
C GLU A 541 -21.58 -23.45 -13.27
N THR A 542 -20.30 -23.14 -13.07
CA THR A 542 -19.86 -22.04 -12.20
C THR A 542 -20.35 -20.69 -12.73
N LYS A 543 -20.42 -20.52 -14.06
CA LYS A 543 -20.98 -19.34 -14.72
C LYS A 543 -22.46 -19.15 -14.40
N LEU A 544 -23.27 -20.20 -14.53
CA LEU A 544 -24.70 -20.15 -14.18
C LEU A 544 -24.93 -19.79 -12.71
N GLN A 545 -24.14 -20.37 -11.80
CA GLN A 545 -24.23 -20.07 -10.36
C GLN A 545 -23.79 -18.63 -10.05
N THR A 546 -22.76 -18.13 -10.74
CA THR A 546 -22.29 -16.74 -10.63
C THR A 546 -23.39 -15.76 -11.03
N LEU A 547 -24.08 -16.03 -12.14
CA LEU A 547 -25.22 -15.24 -12.60
C LEU A 547 -26.38 -15.29 -11.60
N ASP A 548 -26.71 -16.47 -11.07
CA ASP A 548 -27.77 -16.64 -10.06
C ASP A 548 -27.45 -15.89 -8.74
N LYS A 549 -26.18 -15.89 -8.31
CA LYS A 549 -25.72 -15.10 -7.17
C LYS A 549 -25.85 -13.59 -7.42
N SER A 550 -25.41 -13.11 -8.58
CA SER A 550 -25.53 -11.71 -8.99
C SER A 550 -27.00 -11.24 -8.99
N TRP A 551 -27.89 -12.05 -9.57
CA TRP A 551 -29.33 -11.76 -9.59
C TRP A 551 -29.98 -11.77 -8.21
N SER A 552 -29.53 -12.67 -7.33
CA SER A 552 -30.05 -12.80 -5.97
C SER A 552 -29.56 -11.71 -5.02
N MET A 553 -28.54 -10.92 -5.42
CA MET A 553 -27.94 -9.91 -4.59
C MET A 553 -28.93 -8.77 -4.31
N LYS A 554 -29.12 -8.41 -3.04
CA LYS A 554 -30.05 -7.34 -2.64
C LYS A 554 -29.37 -5.97 -2.67
N SER A 555 -30.17 -4.92 -2.76
CA SER A 555 -29.72 -3.52 -2.67
C SER A 555 -30.49 -2.76 -1.60
N LEU A 556 -29.78 -2.07 -0.71
CA LEU A 556 -30.34 -1.17 0.30
C LEU A 556 -29.83 0.24 0.01
N ILE A 557 -30.69 1.12 -0.53
CA ILE A 557 -30.28 2.43 -1.08
C ILE A 557 -30.93 3.57 -0.30
N GLY A 558 -30.11 4.53 0.15
CA GLY A 558 -30.49 5.69 0.94
C GLY A 558 -30.58 5.41 2.43
N PHE A 559 -31.77 5.07 2.90
CA PHE A 559 -32.06 4.83 4.31
C PHE A 559 -33.23 3.85 4.49
N PRO A 560 -33.35 3.16 5.63
CA PRO A 560 -34.54 2.35 5.90
C PRO A 560 -35.73 3.24 6.24
N GLU A 561 -36.84 3.06 5.52
CA GLU A 561 -38.04 3.90 5.61
C GLU A 561 -38.63 3.98 7.03
N TRP A 562 -38.44 2.95 7.87
CA TRP A 562 -38.94 2.94 9.25
C TRP A 562 -38.34 4.05 10.12
N ILE A 563 -37.19 4.63 9.78
CA ILE A 563 -36.63 5.74 10.56
C ILE A 563 -37.43 7.04 10.37
N MET A 564 -38.18 7.18 9.27
CA MET A 564 -39.05 8.35 9.05
C MET A 564 -40.28 8.33 9.97
N ASN A 565 -40.71 7.15 10.39
CA ASN A 565 -41.86 6.97 11.26
C ASN A 565 -41.45 7.10 12.74
N LYS A 566 -42.06 8.10 13.41
CA LYS A 566 -41.73 8.45 14.80
C LYS A 566 -41.91 7.27 15.77
N THR A 567 -43.00 6.53 15.61
CA THR A 567 -43.37 5.42 16.50
C THR A 567 -42.40 4.25 16.37
N THR A 568 -42.01 3.88 15.15
CA THR A 568 -41.04 2.80 14.92
C THR A 568 -39.64 3.19 15.35
N LEU A 569 -39.24 4.45 15.12
CA LEU A 569 -37.96 4.97 15.61
C LEU A 569 -37.88 4.93 17.15
N ASP A 570 -38.93 5.40 17.82
CA ASP A 570 -39.02 5.38 19.29
C ASP A 570 -39.08 3.97 19.87
N SER A 571 -39.74 3.05 19.18
CA SER A 571 -39.73 1.63 19.53
C SER A 571 -38.34 1.00 19.39
N PHE A 572 -37.61 1.32 18.32
CA PHE A 572 -36.28 0.76 18.05
C PHE A 572 -35.27 1.11 19.15
N TYR A 573 -35.35 2.32 19.72
CA TYR A 573 -34.49 2.81 20.80
C TYR A 573 -35.14 2.78 22.19
N LYS A 574 -36.19 1.97 22.36
CA LYS A 574 -36.84 1.77 23.66
C LYS A 574 -35.86 1.18 24.67
N GLY A 575 -35.82 1.78 25.87
CA GLY A 575 -34.94 1.37 26.98
C GLY A 575 -33.63 2.15 27.07
N ILE A 576 -33.30 3.03 26.12
CA ILE A 576 -32.22 4.01 26.29
C ILE A 576 -32.73 5.18 27.11
N GLU A 577 -31.94 5.62 28.08
CA GLU A 577 -32.18 6.83 28.88
C GLU A 577 -31.11 7.88 28.59
N ALA A 578 -31.45 9.15 28.77
CA ALA A 578 -30.54 10.26 28.53
C ALA A 578 -30.80 11.36 29.56
N ASN A 579 -29.72 11.84 30.19
CA ASN A 579 -29.76 12.92 31.17
C ASN A 579 -28.72 13.99 30.80
N GLU A 580 -29.10 15.27 30.85
CA GLU A 580 -28.25 16.40 30.45
C GLU A 580 -26.98 16.56 31.31
N THR A 581 -26.89 15.94 32.49
CA THR A 581 -25.77 16.14 33.43
C THR A 581 -24.82 14.94 33.54
N THR A 582 -25.14 13.79 32.93
CA THR A 582 -24.39 12.54 33.14
C THR A 582 -23.85 11.95 31.83
N HIS A 583 -22.92 12.65 31.18
CA HIS A 583 -22.38 12.28 29.86
C HIS A 583 -21.85 10.85 29.78
N LEU A 584 -20.94 10.44 30.68
CA LEU A 584 -20.34 9.10 30.66
C LEU A 584 -21.42 8.02 30.87
N ASN A 585 -22.27 8.19 31.88
CA ASN A 585 -23.32 7.22 32.20
C ASN A 585 -24.31 7.04 31.05
N ASN A 586 -24.61 8.11 30.32
CA ASN A 586 -25.45 8.03 29.14
C ASN A 586 -24.82 7.12 28.06
N MET A 587 -23.52 7.30 27.77
CA MET A 587 -22.82 6.51 26.76
C MET A 587 -22.74 5.04 27.17
N VAL A 588 -22.31 4.77 28.40
CA VAL A 588 -22.23 3.41 28.95
C VAL A 588 -23.62 2.74 29.01
N GLY A 589 -24.67 3.50 29.33
CA GLY A 589 -26.05 3.01 29.28
C GLY A 589 -26.48 2.53 27.89
N ILE A 590 -26.06 3.23 26.83
CA ILE A 590 -26.31 2.82 25.44
C ILE A 590 -25.54 1.53 25.10
N LEU A 591 -24.28 1.42 25.54
CA LEU A 591 -23.46 0.22 25.32
C LEU A 591 -24.02 -1.00 26.05
N THR A 592 -24.41 -0.83 27.31
CA THR A 592 -25.10 -1.86 28.10
C THR A 592 -26.39 -2.32 27.41
N TRP A 593 -27.20 -1.36 26.92
CA TRP A 593 -28.42 -1.67 26.17
C TRP A 593 -28.13 -2.45 24.88
N ARG A 594 -27.08 -2.06 24.14
CA ARG A 594 -26.65 -2.70 22.89
C ARG A 594 -26.23 -4.15 23.16
N MET A 595 -25.39 -4.37 24.18
CA MET A 595 -24.93 -5.70 24.55
C MET A 595 -26.08 -6.59 25.03
N LYS A 596 -27.00 -6.07 25.86
CA LYS A 596 -28.20 -6.81 26.27
C LYS A 596 -29.05 -7.25 25.07
N ARG A 597 -29.23 -6.39 24.07
CA ARG A 597 -29.96 -6.75 22.84
C ARG A 597 -29.25 -7.85 22.06
N LYS A 598 -27.92 -7.75 21.91
CA LYS A 598 -27.08 -8.72 21.20
C LYS A 598 -27.07 -10.09 21.91
N LEU A 599 -26.97 -10.16 23.24
CA LEU A 599 -27.13 -11.42 23.99
C LEU A 599 -28.48 -12.11 23.68
N ASN A 600 -29.53 -11.33 23.50
CA ASN A 600 -30.86 -11.85 23.19
C ASN A 600 -31.04 -12.31 21.72
N THR A 601 -30.05 -12.12 20.83
CA THR A 601 -30.11 -12.61 19.45
C THR A 601 -29.62 -14.04 19.29
N LEU A 602 -28.97 -14.64 20.30
CA LEU A 602 -28.37 -15.98 20.21
C LEU A 602 -29.31 -17.05 19.63
N LYS A 603 -30.56 -17.10 20.12
CA LYS A 603 -31.57 -18.09 19.70
C LYS A 603 -32.55 -17.54 18.66
N ARG A 604 -32.34 -16.31 18.18
CA ARG A 604 -33.19 -15.70 17.16
C ARG A 604 -32.62 -16.01 15.79
N LYS A 605 -33.50 -16.22 14.82
CA LYS A 605 -33.10 -16.25 13.41
C LYS A 605 -32.45 -14.92 13.07
N ASN A 606 -31.32 -14.97 12.38
CA ASN A 606 -30.65 -13.74 11.99
C ASN A 606 -31.44 -13.03 10.87
N GLU A 607 -31.70 -11.74 11.08
CA GLU A 607 -32.29 -10.84 10.09
C GLU A 607 -31.23 -9.81 9.72
N PHE A 608 -30.71 -9.90 8.50
CA PHE A 608 -29.72 -8.96 8.00
C PHE A 608 -30.37 -7.59 7.76
N GLY A 609 -29.83 -6.58 8.45
CA GLY A 609 -30.21 -5.18 8.31
C GLY A 609 -29.25 -4.41 7.41
N TRP A 610 -29.23 -3.09 7.62
CA TRP A 610 -28.25 -2.20 6.98
C TRP A 610 -26.87 -2.45 7.57
N ALA A 611 -25.84 -2.53 6.72
CA ALA A 611 -24.45 -2.68 7.15
C ALA A 611 -23.97 -1.49 8.01
N THR A 612 -24.52 -0.31 7.76
CA THR A 612 -24.08 0.93 8.38
C THR A 612 -25.24 1.92 8.55
N SER A 613 -25.00 3.01 9.29
CA SER A 613 -26.00 4.08 9.41
C SER A 613 -26.11 4.91 8.12
N PRO A 614 -27.29 5.43 7.75
CA PRO A 614 -27.46 6.26 6.55
C PRO A 614 -26.59 7.54 6.50
N SER A 615 -26.05 7.96 7.65
CA SER A 615 -25.18 9.14 7.80
C SER A 615 -23.70 8.90 7.45
N HIS A 616 -23.29 7.66 7.21
CA HIS A 616 -21.91 7.35 6.86
C HIS A 616 -21.67 7.50 5.35
N VAL A 617 -20.62 8.22 4.98
CA VAL A 617 -20.23 8.44 3.59
C VAL A 617 -19.33 7.28 3.14
N ASN A 618 -19.95 6.17 2.77
CA ASN A 618 -19.28 5.01 2.19
C ASN A 618 -20.31 4.13 1.46
N ALA A 619 -19.90 3.00 0.89
CA ALA A 619 -20.76 1.91 0.44
C ALA A 619 -20.19 0.57 0.94
N PHE A 620 -21.02 -0.48 0.98
CA PHE A 620 -20.60 -1.77 1.56
C PHE A 620 -21.26 -2.96 0.90
N HIS A 621 -20.49 -4.03 0.72
CA HIS A 621 -20.97 -5.38 0.47
C HIS A 621 -20.99 -6.18 1.78
N THR A 622 -22.10 -6.87 2.07
CA THR A 622 -22.18 -7.80 3.20
C THR A 622 -22.30 -9.23 2.68
N PHE A 623 -21.22 -10.01 2.75
CA PHE A 623 -21.13 -11.36 2.17
C PHE A 623 -22.24 -12.30 2.68
N GLN A 624 -22.40 -12.35 4.01
CA GLN A 624 -23.41 -13.19 4.67
C GLN A 624 -24.86 -12.80 4.31
N ALA A 625 -25.09 -11.57 3.85
CA ALA A 625 -26.40 -11.10 3.42
C ALA A 625 -26.57 -11.14 1.90
N ASN A 626 -25.49 -11.36 1.13
CA ASN A 626 -25.41 -11.10 -0.31
C ASN A 626 -26.09 -9.77 -0.67
N THR A 627 -25.67 -8.68 -0.03
CA THR A 627 -26.38 -7.39 -0.07
C THR A 627 -25.41 -6.23 -0.22
N ILE A 628 -25.72 -5.31 -1.15
CA ILE A 628 -25.05 -4.01 -1.32
C ILE A 628 -25.83 -2.95 -0.52
N THR A 629 -25.14 -2.20 0.35
CA THR A 629 -25.70 -1.09 1.12
C THR A 629 -25.11 0.23 0.65
N VAL A 630 -25.97 1.18 0.26
CA VAL A 630 -25.61 2.51 -0.25
C VAL A 630 -26.32 3.58 0.59
N PRO A 631 -25.70 4.07 1.67
CA PRO A 631 -26.19 5.17 2.50
C PRO A 631 -26.58 6.43 1.71
N ILE A 632 -27.57 7.18 2.19
CA ILE A 632 -27.94 8.47 1.58
C ILE A 632 -26.80 9.49 1.64
N ALA A 633 -25.92 9.40 2.64
CA ALA A 633 -24.81 10.31 2.82
C ALA A 633 -23.76 10.24 1.69
N ILE A 634 -23.62 9.12 0.95
CA ILE A 634 -22.75 9.07 -0.24
C ILE A 634 -23.47 9.55 -1.52
N LEU A 635 -24.81 9.55 -1.55
CA LEU A 635 -25.62 9.90 -2.72
C LEU A 635 -25.80 11.42 -2.90
N GLN A 636 -24.67 12.12 -2.96
CA GLN A 636 -24.57 13.56 -3.18
C GLN A 636 -23.27 13.88 -3.93
N TYR A 637 -23.12 15.12 -4.38
CA TYR A 637 -21.86 15.60 -4.95
C TYR A 637 -20.69 15.29 -3.99
N PRO A 638 -19.49 14.91 -4.45
CA PRO A 638 -19.08 14.71 -5.84
C PRO A 638 -19.32 13.28 -6.35
N PHE A 639 -19.96 12.40 -5.57
CA PHE A 639 -20.18 11.02 -5.98
C PHE A 639 -21.38 10.89 -6.92
N TYR A 640 -22.45 11.65 -6.63
CA TYR A 640 -23.69 11.68 -7.40
C TYR A 640 -24.21 13.11 -7.60
N GLU A 641 -25.31 13.27 -8.33
CA GLU A 641 -25.87 14.58 -8.70
C GLU A 641 -24.86 15.48 -9.44
N LEU A 642 -24.14 14.90 -10.40
CA LEU A 642 -23.14 15.58 -11.24
C LEU A 642 -23.72 16.18 -12.52
N GLY A 643 -25.03 16.01 -12.73
CA GLY A 643 -25.79 16.59 -13.84
C GLY A 643 -25.79 15.74 -15.12
N LEU A 644 -24.67 15.11 -15.44
CA LEU A 644 -24.57 14.13 -16.53
C LEU A 644 -24.45 12.70 -15.97
N GLU A 645 -25.11 11.75 -16.62
CA GLU A 645 -24.99 10.33 -16.32
C GLU A 645 -23.59 9.82 -16.65
N ALA A 646 -22.90 10.36 -17.67
CA ALA A 646 -21.49 10.06 -17.90
C ALA A 646 -20.63 10.26 -16.63
N LEU A 647 -20.86 11.37 -15.92
CA LEU A 647 -20.15 11.69 -14.69
C LEU A 647 -20.63 10.83 -13.53
N ASN A 648 -21.95 10.65 -13.36
CA ASN A 648 -22.50 9.83 -12.29
C ASN A 648 -22.04 8.36 -12.39
N TYR A 649 -22.07 7.76 -13.59
CA TYR A 649 -21.58 6.42 -13.83
C TYR A 649 -20.05 6.31 -13.60
N GLY A 650 -19.30 7.35 -13.92
CA GLY A 650 -17.85 7.41 -13.66
C GLY A 650 -17.47 7.63 -12.19
N ALA A 651 -18.41 8.07 -11.35
CA ALA A 651 -18.22 8.28 -9.91
C ALA A 651 -18.99 7.23 -9.10
N ILE A 652 -20.23 7.51 -8.66
CA ILE A 652 -21.02 6.52 -7.89
C ILE A 652 -21.22 5.21 -8.65
N GLY A 653 -21.31 5.22 -9.98
CA GLY A 653 -21.45 3.99 -10.76
C GLY A 653 -20.27 3.03 -10.58
N THR A 654 -19.04 3.54 -10.51
CA THR A 654 -17.85 2.70 -10.26
C THR A 654 -17.83 2.16 -8.85
N ILE A 655 -18.32 2.91 -7.86
CA ILE A 655 -18.49 2.46 -6.48
C ILE A 655 -19.56 1.34 -6.41
N LEU A 656 -20.70 1.53 -7.08
CA LEU A 656 -21.75 0.51 -7.15
C LEU A 656 -21.28 -0.79 -7.82
N GLY A 657 -20.45 -0.67 -8.86
CA GLY A 657 -19.78 -1.81 -9.47
C GLY A 657 -18.77 -2.46 -8.53
N HIS A 658 -17.99 -1.67 -7.80
CA HIS A 658 -17.03 -2.17 -6.81
C HIS A 658 -17.72 -3.04 -5.73
N GLU A 659 -18.83 -2.56 -5.16
CA GLU A 659 -19.62 -3.36 -4.18
C GLU A 659 -20.28 -4.61 -4.80
N LEU A 660 -20.61 -4.57 -6.09
CA LEU A 660 -21.09 -5.76 -6.81
C LEU A 660 -19.96 -6.78 -6.97
N THR A 661 -18.78 -6.32 -7.39
CA THR A 661 -17.61 -7.15 -7.60
C THR A 661 -17.11 -7.81 -6.31
N HIS A 662 -17.25 -7.16 -5.14
CA HIS A 662 -16.96 -7.79 -3.84
C HIS A 662 -17.71 -9.12 -3.64
N GLY A 663 -18.89 -9.30 -4.25
CA GLY A 663 -19.57 -10.60 -4.25
C GLY A 663 -18.77 -11.74 -4.92
N PHE A 664 -17.66 -11.43 -5.60
CA PHE A 664 -16.90 -12.36 -6.44
C PHE A 664 -15.38 -12.13 -6.37
N ASP A 665 -14.90 -11.35 -5.40
CA ASP A 665 -13.47 -11.25 -5.09
C ASP A 665 -12.95 -12.54 -4.43
N ASP A 666 -11.69 -12.54 -3.98
CA ASP A 666 -11.03 -13.68 -3.32
C ASP A 666 -11.81 -14.20 -2.10
N SER A 667 -12.52 -13.31 -1.40
CA SER A 667 -13.29 -13.60 -0.19
C SER A 667 -14.77 -13.86 -0.50
N GLY A 668 -15.40 -12.97 -1.25
CA GLY A 668 -16.81 -13.04 -1.61
C GLY A 668 -17.16 -14.25 -2.44
N ARG A 669 -16.24 -14.77 -3.28
CA ARG A 669 -16.45 -16.04 -4.00
C ARG A 669 -16.70 -17.22 -3.06
N MET A 670 -16.33 -17.14 -1.79
CA MET A 670 -16.53 -18.25 -0.83
C MET A 670 -17.97 -18.35 -0.33
N PHE A 671 -18.80 -17.34 -0.59
CA PHE A 671 -20.19 -17.28 -0.14
C PHE A 671 -21.15 -17.56 -1.30
N ASP A 672 -22.13 -18.43 -1.11
CA ASP A 672 -23.14 -18.71 -2.13
C ASP A 672 -24.14 -17.55 -2.32
N LYS A 673 -25.14 -17.73 -3.20
CA LYS A 673 -26.21 -16.74 -3.41
C LYS A 673 -27.03 -16.42 -2.16
N MET A 674 -27.09 -17.37 -1.23
CA MET A 674 -27.79 -17.19 0.02
C MET A 674 -26.92 -16.41 0.99
N GLY A 675 -25.59 -16.45 0.90
CA GLY A 675 -24.63 -15.88 1.84
C GLY A 675 -24.06 -16.92 2.82
N ASN A 676 -24.12 -18.22 2.50
CA ASN A 676 -23.46 -19.27 3.27
C ASN A 676 -22.07 -19.53 2.70
N MET A 677 -21.08 -19.67 3.58
CA MET A 677 -19.69 -19.97 3.23
C MET A 677 -19.53 -21.47 2.95
N HIS A 678 -19.33 -21.84 1.69
CA HIS A 678 -18.94 -23.19 1.25
C HIS A 678 -18.38 -23.11 -0.18
N GLN A 679 -17.74 -24.19 -0.65
CA GLN A 679 -17.25 -24.22 -2.03
C GLN A 679 -18.39 -24.47 -3.01
N TRP A 680 -18.70 -23.50 -3.86
CA TRP A 680 -19.67 -23.63 -4.96
C TRP A 680 -19.05 -23.46 -6.34
N TRP A 681 -17.77 -23.04 -6.42
CA TRP A 681 -17.00 -23.04 -7.67
C TRP A 681 -16.32 -24.39 -7.89
N SER A 682 -16.16 -24.78 -9.15
CA SER A 682 -15.34 -25.94 -9.47
C SER A 682 -13.86 -25.67 -9.17
N ASN A 683 -13.09 -26.70 -8.79
CA ASN A 683 -11.65 -26.57 -8.54
C ASN A 683 -10.91 -25.97 -9.74
N LYS A 684 -11.31 -26.36 -10.97
CA LYS A 684 -10.72 -25.83 -12.20
C LYS A 684 -10.91 -24.32 -12.33
N THR A 685 -12.11 -23.81 -12.03
CA THR A 685 -12.37 -22.36 -12.05
C THR A 685 -11.60 -21.65 -10.95
N ILE A 686 -11.48 -22.24 -9.76
CA ILE A 686 -10.70 -21.67 -8.65
C ILE A 686 -9.22 -21.55 -9.02
N GLU A 687 -8.60 -22.62 -9.54
CA GLU A 687 -7.19 -22.62 -9.96
C GLU A 687 -6.91 -21.52 -11.00
N GLU A 688 -7.78 -21.40 -12.02
CA GLU A 688 -7.63 -20.37 -13.05
C GLU A 688 -7.93 -18.96 -12.53
N TYR A 689 -8.84 -18.82 -11.56
CA TYR A 689 -9.09 -17.56 -10.87
C TYR A 689 -7.85 -17.10 -10.10
N VAL A 690 -7.28 -17.97 -9.27
CA VAL A 690 -6.06 -17.68 -8.48
C VAL A 690 -4.87 -17.36 -9.41
N ASN A 691 -4.72 -18.09 -10.52
CA ASN A 691 -3.71 -17.81 -11.53
C ASN A 691 -3.85 -16.37 -12.08
N ARG A 692 -5.07 -15.93 -12.36
CA ARG A 692 -5.37 -14.57 -12.85
C ARG A 692 -5.17 -13.51 -11.79
N THR A 693 -5.62 -13.73 -10.56
CA THR A 693 -5.49 -12.76 -9.47
C THR A 693 -4.04 -12.56 -9.06
N SER A 694 -3.17 -13.56 -9.27
CA SER A 694 -1.71 -13.40 -9.13
C SER A 694 -1.13 -12.26 -9.98
N CYS A 695 -1.80 -11.88 -11.08
CA CYS A 695 -1.43 -10.71 -11.89
C CYS A 695 -1.63 -9.40 -11.11
N PHE A 696 -2.74 -9.25 -10.38
CA PHE A 696 -2.99 -8.10 -9.52
C PHE A 696 -1.96 -8.04 -8.39
N VAL A 697 -1.71 -9.17 -7.71
CA VAL A 697 -0.69 -9.24 -6.66
C VAL A 697 0.67 -8.73 -7.16
N LYS A 698 1.12 -9.23 -8.32
CA LYS A 698 2.40 -8.80 -8.94
C LYS A 698 2.38 -7.34 -9.40
N GLN A 699 1.27 -6.87 -9.97
CA GLN A 699 1.13 -5.51 -10.47
C GLN A 699 1.22 -4.50 -9.31
N TYR A 700 0.35 -4.64 -8.32
CA TYR A 700 0.26 -3.72 -7.20
C TYR A 700 1.47 -3.85 -6.27
N GLY A 701 2.00 -5.07 -6.07
CA GLY A 701 3.28 -5.31 -5.40
C GLY A 701 4.49 -4.62 -6.05
N GLY A 702 4.39 -4.23 -7.32
CA GLY A 702 5.41 -3.46 -8.04
C GLY A 702 5.34 -1.95 -7.81
N TYR A 703 4.33 -1.42 -7.11
CA TYR A 703 4.17 0.01 -6.87
C TYR A 703 4.92 0.45 -5.62
N TYR A 704 5.97 1.26 -5.82
CA TYR A 704 6.70 1.93 -4.76
C TYR A 704 6.04 3.27 -4.40
N ILE A 705 5.87 3.54 -3.10
CA ILE A 705 5.35 4.79 -2.56
C ILE A 705 6.52 5.60 -1.98
N PRO A 706 6.97 6.68 -2.64
CA PRO A 706 8.14 7.44 -2.19
C PRO A 706 8.01 8.02 -0.77
N ASP A 707 6.82 8.54 -0.42
CA ASP A 707 6.58 9.14 0.90
C ASP A 707 6.51 8.11 2.04
N ALA A 708 6.23 6.85 1.69
CA ALA A 708 6.25 5.74 2.64
C ALA A 708 7.60 4.99 2.67
N GLU A 709 8.42 5.20 1.64
CA GLU A 709 9.70 4.53 1.39
C GLU A 709 9.61 3.01 1.18
N ASP A 710 8.45 2.48 0.79
CA ASP A 710 8.22 1.04 0.65
C ASP A 710 7.20 0.72 -0.48
N TYR A 711 6.97 -0.57 -0.74
CA TYR A 711 6.07 -1.11 -1.76
C TYR A 711 4.70 -1.45 -1.18
N ILE A 712 3.65 -1.28 -2.00
CA ILE A 712 2.31 -1.76 -1.67
C ILE A 712 2.33 -3.28 -1.51
N ASN A 713 1.63 -3.80 -0.50
CA ASN A 713 1.41 -5.23 -0.38
C ASN A 713 0.27 -5.67 -1.32
N GLY A 714 0.63 -6.32 -2.43
CA GLY A 714 -0.33 -6.76 -3.44
C GLY A 714 -1.25 -7.91 -3.00
N GLU A 715 -0.85 -8.69 -1.98
CA GLU A 715 -1.69 -9.75 -1.39
C GLU A 715 -2.73 -9.13 -0.45
N LEU A 716 -2.29 -8.25 0.44
CA LEU A 716 -3.18 -7.52 1.38
C LEU A 716 -4.27 -6.73 0.66
N THR A 717 -3.92 -6.13 -0.49
CA THR A 717 -4.83 -5.26 -1.25
C THR A 717 -5.65 -5.99 -2.31
N LEU A 718 -5.55 -7.31 -2.39
CA LEU A 718 -6.04 -8.09 -3.53
C LEU A 718 -7.56 -7.93 -3.76
N GLY A 719 -8.39 -8.12 -2.74
CA GLY A 719 -9.85 -8.02 -2.86
C GLY A 719 -10.31 -6.66 -3.36
N GLU A 720 -9.77 -5.59 -2.77
CA GLU A 720 -10.04 -4.21 -3.18
C GLU A 720 -9.57 -3.91 -4.60
N ASN A 721 -8.40 -4.43 -4.98
CA ASN A 721 -7.88 -4.27 -6.34
C ASN A 721 -8.77 -4.98 -7.37
N ILE A 722 -9.29 -6.17 -7.04
CA ILE A 722 -10.25 -6.89 -7.88
C ILE A 722 -11.54 -6.08 -8.02
N ALA A 723 -12.07 -5.60 -6.89
CA ALA A 723 -13.30 -4.82 -6.83
C ALA A 723 -13.22 -3.50 -7.61
N ASP A 724 -12.11 -2.77 -7.51
CA ASP A 724 -11.88 -1.55 -8.29
C ASP A 724 -11.84 -1.78 -9.80
N ASN A 725 -11.15 -2.85 -10.23
CA ASN A 725 -11.02 -3.18 -11.65
C ASN A 725 -12.36 -3.68 -12.23
N GLY A 726 -13.09 -4.50 -11.46
CA GLY A 726 -14.45 -4.92 -11.81
C GLY A 726 -15.40 -3.73 -11.86
N GLY A 727 -15.40 -2.90 -10.83
CA GLY A 727 -16.30 -1.76 -10.68
C GLY A 727 -16.19 -0.73 -11.79
N LEU A 728 -14.97 -0.34 -12.20
CA LEU A 728 -14.80 0.56 -13.35
C LEU A 728 -15.33 -0.08 -14.64
N ARG A 729 -14.96 -1.34 -14.90
CA ARG A 729 -15.33 -2.05 -16.13
C ARG A 729 -16.84 -2.19 -16.23
N GLU A 730 -17.49 -2.66 -15.18
CA GLU A 730 -18.94 -2.86 -15.13
C GLU A 730 -19.69 -1.55 -15.29
N ALA A 731 -19.27 -0.48 -14.59
CA ALA A 731 -19.87 0.84 -14.71
C ALA A 731 -19.74 1.44 -16.11
N TYR A 732 -18.58 1.28 -16.77
CA TYR A 732 -18.38 1.78 -18.13
C TYR A 732 -19.28 1.07 -19.15
N HIS A 733 -19.41 -0.26 -19.03
CA HIS A 733 -20.34 -1.03 -19.88
C HIS A 733 -21.80 -0.71 -19.57
N ALA A 734 -22.14 -0.47 -18.31
CA ALA A 734 -23.47 -0.03 -17.90
C ALA A 734 -23.83 1.35 -18.44
N TYR A 735 -22.88 2.28 -18.46
CA TYR A 735 -23.05 3.59 -19.07
C TYR A 735 -23.33 3.47 -20.58
N LYS A 736 -22.66 2.55 -21.28
CA LYS A 736 -22.97 2.28 -22.69
C LYS A 736 -24.38 1.75 -22.90
N LEU A 737 -24.87 0.85 -22.04
CA LEU A 737 -26.26 0.38 -22.07
C LEU A 737 -27.22 1.54 -21.87
N TYR A 738 -26.98 2.37 -20.85
CA TYR A 738 -27.78 3.57 -20.59
C TYR A 738 -27.84 4.49 -21.81
N ARG A 739 -26.70 4.79 -22.43
CA ARG A 739 -26.62 5.63 -23.64
C ARG A 739 -27.37 5.04 -24.84
N GLN A 740 -27.33 3.72 -25.02
CA GLN A 740 -28.05 3.05 -26.11
C GLN A 740 -29.56 3.18 -25.94
N GLU A 741 -30.04 3.11 -24.70
CA GLU A 741 -31.47 3.18 -24.37
C GLU A 741 -31.99 4.63 -24.32
N ASN A 742 -31.17 5.60 -23.91
CA ASN A 742 -31.61 6.99 -23.63
C ASN A 742 -31.09 8.03 -24.63
N GLY A 743 -30.15 7.67 -25.50
CA GLY A 743 -29.55 8.58 -26.49
C GLY A 743 -28.39 9.42 -25.94
N PRO A 744 -27.91 10.41 -26.73
CA PRO A 744 -26.78 11.24 -26.36
C PRO A 744 -27.15 12.31 -25.33
N GLU A 745 -26.22 12.58 -24.41
CA GLU A 745 -26.33 13.63 -23.41
C GLU A 745 -25.87 15.01 -23.94
N PRO A 746 -26.31 16.12 -23.34
CA PRO A 746 -25.78 17.45 -23.65
C PRO A 746 -24.29 17.58 -23.26
N ALA A 747 -23.59 18.54 -23.86
CA ALA A 747 -22.20 18.82 -23.52
C ALA A 747 -22.09 19.48 -22.13
N LEU A 748 -21.05 19.12 -21.37
CA LEU A 748 -20.73 19.78 -20.11
C LEU A 748 -20.11 21.17 -20.42
N PRO A 749 -20.62 22.28 -19.83
CA PRO A 749 -20.07 23.61 -20.08
C PRO A 749 -18.58 23.71 -19.73
N GLY A 750 -17.74 24.22 -20.63
CA GLY A 750 -16.30 24.32 -20.44
C GLY A 750 -15.52 23.03 -20.73
N PHE A 751 -16.21 21.94 -21.08
CA PHE A 751 -15.64 20.65 -21.46
C PHE A 751 -16.16 20.16 -22.81
N GLU A 752 -16.60 21.07 -23.69
CA GLU A 752 -17.17 20.72 -25.00
C GLU A 752 -16.20 19.96 -25.92
N GLN A 753 -14.89 20.03 -25.62
CA GLN A 753 -13.83 19.29 -26.31
C GLN A 753 -13.75 17.81 -25.92
N PHE A 754 -14.35 17.41 -24.79
CA PHE A 754 -14.31 16.03 -24.31
C PHE A 754 -15.58 15.27 -24.70
N THR A 755 -15.42 14.01 -25.08
CA THR A 755 -16.56 13.10 -25.26
C THR A 755 -17.13 12.68 -23.91
N HIS A 756 -18.37 12.20 -23.88
CA HIS A 756 -18.95 11.68 -22.65
C HIS A 756 -18.19 10.46 -22.10
N GLU A 757 -17.60 9.60 -22.95
CA GLU A 757 -16.71 8.55 -22.49
C GLU A 757 -15.44 9.10 -21.83
N GLN A 758 -14.86 10.19 -22.33
CA GLN A 758 -13.74 10.85 -21.68
C GLN A 758 -14.16 11.46 -20.34
N LEU A 759 -15.35 12.09 -20.29
CA LEU A 759 -15.92 12.63 -19.05
C LEU A 759 -16.17 11.54 -18.00
N PHE A 760 -16.59 10.34 -18.40
CA PHE A 760 -16.70 9.18 -17.50
C PHE A 760 -15.37 8.90 -16.79
N PHE A 761 -14.28 8.76 -17.54
CA PHE A 761 -12.97 8.50 -16.95
C PHE A 761 -12.42 9.70 -16.18
N ILE A 762 -12.72 10.93 -16.61
CA ILE A 762 -12.35 12.15 -15.86
C ILE A 762 -13.05 12.16 -14.49
N SER A 763 -14.34 11.81 -14.45
CA SER A 763 -15.10 11.66 -13.20
C SER A 763 -14.48 10.61 -12.29
N PHE A 764 -14.12 9.45 -12.85
CA PHE A 764 -13.42 8.39 -12.12
C PHE A 764 -12.05 8.83 -11.59
N GLY A 765 -11.27 9.55 -12.40
CA GLY A 765 -9.99 10.10 -11.95
C GLY A 765 -10.14 11.13 -10.85
N ASN A 766 -11.19 11.96 -10.90
CA ASN A 766 -11.46 12.96 -9.88
C ASN A 766 -11.93 12.36 -8.54
N LEU A 767 -12.59 11.19 -8.56
CA LEU A 767 -13.03 10.46 -7.38
C LEU A 767 -11.86 10.16 -6.41
N TRP A 768 -10.68 9.88 -6.95
CA TRP A 768 -9.51 9.45 -6.19
C TRP A 768 -8.52 10.57 -5.85
N CYS A 769 -8.90 11.83 -6.06
CA CYS A 769 -8.05 12.95 -5.66
C CYS A 769 -7.90 12.98 -4.13
N GLU A 770 -6.66 13.09 -3.66
CA GLU A 770 -6.33 13.06 -2.25
C GLU A 770 -5.11 13.93 -1.94
N SER A 771 -4.96 14.27 -0.66
CA SER A 771 -3.78 14.93 -0.08
C SER A 771 -3.45 14.22 1.23
N ALA A 772 -2.20 13.77 1.38
CA ALA A 772 -1.80 13.02 2.56
C ALA A 772 -0.39 13.39 3.03
N THR A 773 -0.13 13.15 4.32
CA THR A 773 1.20 13.25 4.91
C THR A 773 2.02 11.98 4.65
N PRO A 774 3.37 12.07 4.69
CA PRO A 774 4.23 10.88 4.64
C PRO A 774 3.88 9.83 5.70
N SER A 775 3.54 10.28 6.92
CA SER A 775 3.04 9.39 7.98
C SER A 775 1.76 8.66 7.58
N SER A 776 0.81 9.34 6.95
CA SER A 776 -0.41 8.69 6.43
C SER A 776 -0.13 7.74 5.28
N MET A 777 0.87 8.02 4.44
CA MET A 777 1.27 7.13 3.35
C MET A 777 1.93 5.84 3.86
N LYS A 778 2.73 5.92 4.93
CA LYS A 778 3.23 4.72 5.66
C LYS A 778 2.09 3.91 6.25
N TYR A 779 1.06 4.59 6.76
CA TYR A 779 -0.13 3.91 7.25
C TYR A 779 -0.85 3.14 6.14
N ALA A 780 -1.05 3.78 4.98
CA ALA A 780 -1.77 3.21 3.84
C ALA A 780 -1.17 1.90 3.29
N LEU A 781 0.08 1.57 3.61
CA LEU A 781 0.70 0.30 3.21
C LEU A 781 0.18 -0.94 3.96
N GLU A 782 -0.47 -0.75 5.10
CA GLU A 782 -1.14 -1.85 5.84
C GLU A 782 -2.67 -1.73 5.79
N ASP A 783 -3.21 -0.84 4.96
CA ASP A 783 -4.63 -0.82 4.63
C ASP A 783 -4.93 -1.87 3.55
N THR A 784 -6.14 -2.42 3.55
CA THR A 784 -6.60 -3.32 2.46
C THR A 784 -6.82 -2.53 1.18
N HIS A 785 -6.99 -1.21 1.24
CA HIS A 785 -7.08 -0.35 0.08
C HIS A 785 -5.73 0.27 -0.29
N CYS A 786 -5.43 0.32 -1.58
CA CYS A 786 -4.35 1.17 -2.07
C CYS A 786 -4.68 2.67 -1.85
N PRO A 787 -3.68 3.57 -1.73
CA PRO A 787 -3.92 5.00 -1.83
C PRO A 787 -4.59 5.38 -3.16
N GLY A 788 -5.38 6.45 -3.18
CA GLY A 788 -6.22 6.83 -4.32
C GLY A 788 -5.45 6.94 -5.63
N GLN A 789 -4.22 7.47 -5.61
CA GLN A 789 -3.35 7.55 -6.79
C GLN A 789 -3.08 6.17 -7.42
N TYR A 790 -2.87 5.15 -6.59
CA TYR A 790 -2.51 3.81 -7.05
C TYR A 790 -3.74 2.95 -7.37
N ARG A 791 -4.89 3.19 -6.71
CA ARG A 791 -6.20 2.67 -7.15
C ARG A 791 -6.48 3.10 -8.59
N LEU A 792 -6.42 4.42 -8.85
CA LEU A 792 -6.63 4.98 -10.19
C LEU A 792 -5.63 4.41 -11.21
N LYS A 793 -4.34 4.43 -10.87
CA LYS A 793 -3.28 3.98 -11.78
C LYS A 793 -3.41 2.49 -12.13
N GLY A 794 -3.64 1.63 -11.14
CA GLY A 794 -3.76 0.18 -11.35
C GLY A 794 -4.91 -0.15 -12.28
N VAL A 795 -6.09 0.41 -11.99
CA VAL A 795 -7.30 0.17 -12.76
C VAL A 795 -7.18 0.66 -14.20
N LEU A 796 -6.71 1.89 -14.42
CA LEU A 796 -6.61 2.45 -15.78
C LEU A 796 -5.54 1.75 -16.63
N THR A 797 -4.48 1.24 -16.00
CA THR A 797 -3.47 0.42 -16.69
C THR A 797 -4.08 -0.87 -17.25
N ASN A 798 -5.10 -1.39 -16.59
CA ASN A 798 -5.78 -2.63 -16.98
C ASN A 798 -6.99 -2.41 -17.90
N SER A 799 -7.39 -1.16 -18.16
CA SER A 799 -8.58 -0.84 -18.97
C SER A 799 -8.25 -0.57 -20.44
N PRO A 800 -8.54 -1.52 -21.36
CA PRO A 800 -8.43 -1.24 -22.80
C PRO A 800 -9.41 -0.16 -23.28
N GLU A 801 -10.55 0.00 -22.59
CA GLU A 801 -11.55 1.03 -22.85
C GLU A 801 -11.00 2.43 -22.60
N PHE A 802 -10.25 2.62 -21.50
CA PHE A 802 -9.56 3.86 -21.20
C PHE A 802 -8.54 4.19 -22.30
N ALA A 803 -7.65 3.23 -22.61
CA ALA A 803 -6.61 3.42 -23.60
C ALA A 803 -7.18 3.79 -24.99
N LYS A 804 -8.29 3.15 -25.39
CA LYS A 804 -9.01 3.47 -26.62
C LYS A 804 -9.65 4.86 -26.58
N THR A 805 -10.23 5.24 -25.44
CA THR A 805 -10.96 6.51 -25.27
C THR A 805 -10.04 7.73 -25.34
N PHE A 806 -8.81 7.62 -24.83
CA PHE A 806 -7.80 8.70 -24.90
C PHE A 806 -6.77 8.53 -26.03
N GLY A 807 -6.84 7.44 -26.80
CA GLY A 807 -5.92 7.19 -27.91
C GLY A 807 -4.48 6.89 -27.45
N CYS A 808 -4.32 6.27 -26.28
CA CYS A 808 -3.01 5.95 -25.73
C CYS A 808 -2.29 4.90 -26.58
N ARG A 809 -0.98 5.08 -26.79
CA ARG A 809 -0.17 4.12 -27.57
C ARG A 809 0.04 2.85 -26.76
N LYS A 810 0.19 1.70 -27.44
CA LYS A 810 0.56 0.44 -26.75
C LYS A 810 1.87 0.65 -25.98
N GLY A 811 1.83 0.42 -24.66
CA GLY A 811 2.96 0.63 -23.76
C GLY A 811 3.18 2.09 -23.31
N SER A 812 2.29 3.04 -23.64
CA SER A 812 2.39 4.44 -23.19
C SER A 812 1.72 4.72 -21.85
N VAL A 813 0.95 3.79 -21.28
CA VAL A 813 0.52 3.88 -19.86
C VAL A 813 1.73 3.56 -18.97
N LYS A 814 2.82 4.30 -19.16
CA LYS A 814 3.91 4.44 -18.22
C LYS A 814 3.60 5.70 -17.44
N MET A 815 2.63 5.60 -16.54
CA MET A 815 2.31 6.70 -15.64
C MET A 815 3.45 6.92 -14.65
N SER A 816 4.47 7.67 -15.10
CA SER A 816 5.60 8.10 -14.29
C SER A 816 5.24 9.43 -13.65
N SER A 817 5.03 9.37 -12.34
CA SER A 817 4.81 10.46 -11.39
C SER A 817 5.46 11.78 -11.83
N LYS A 818 4.67 12.69 -12.41
CA LYS A 818 5.09 14.08 -12.64
C LYS A 818 5.39 14.79 -11.30
N PHE A 819 4.83 14.29 -10.20
CA PHE A 819 5.16 14.68 -8.82
C PHE A 819 6.65 14.49 -8.47
N TYR A 820 7.29 13.42 -8.96
CA TYR A 820 8.73 13.19 -8.80
C TYR A 820 9.58 14.19 -9.60
N ARG A 821 9.03 14.78 -10.67
CA ARG A 821 9.70 15.86 -11.42
C ARG A 821 9.55 17.20 -10.70
N ASN A 822 8.39 17.52 -10.14
CA ASN A 822 8.12 18.80 -9.46
C ASN A 822 8.77 18.91 -8.06
N ALA A 823 8.83 17.83 -7.27
CA ALA A 823 9.58 17.82 -6.00
C ALA A 823 11.09 17.96 -6.24
N LEU A 824 11.61 17.31 -7.28
CA LEU A 824 12.99 17.49 -7.74
C LEU A 824 13.22 18.91 -8.27
N GLN A 825 12.22 19.53 -8.91
CA GLN A 825 12.31 20.89 -9.44
C GLN A 825 12.26 21.95 -8.35
N LYS A 826 11.50 21.77 -7.26
CA LYS A 826 11.53 22.65 -6.07
C LYS A 826 12.87 22.54 -5.33
N TYR A 827 13.41 21.33 -5.22
CA TYR A 827 14.75 21.08 -4.68
C TYR A 827 15.87 21.63 -5.60
N GLN A 828 15.64 21.66 -6.91
CA GLN A 828 16.55 22.25 -7.91
C GLN A 828 16.45 23.78 -7.97
N ASN A 829 15.28 24.39 -7.77
CA ASN A 829 15.09 25.85 -7.74
C ASN A 829 15.80 26.49 -6.54
N PHE A 830 15.86 25.79 -5.39
CA PHE A 830 16.69 26.19 -4.25
C PHE A 830 18.19 26.16 -4.57
N ARG A 831 18.59 25.31 -5.52
CA ARG A 831 19.96 25.21 -6.03
C ARG A 831 20.27 26.19 -7.17
N GLN A 832 19.24 26.70 -7.86
CA GLN A 832 19.36 27.53 -9.06
C GLN A 832 19.65 29.01 -8.75
N LEU A 833 19.42 29.46 -7.51
CA LEU A 833 19.90 30.77 -7.02
C LEU A 833 21.42 30.85 -6.85
N MET A 834 22.15 29.74 -6.97
CA MET A 834 23.59 29.68 -6.70
C MET A 834 24.48 29.55 -7.94
N THR A 835 23.98 29.37 -9.17
CA THR A 835 24.90 29.28 -10.32
C THR A 835 24.22 29.47 -11.67
N ILE A 836 24.09 30.73 -12.07
CA ILE A 836 23.79 31.18 -13.43
C ILE A 836 24.96 30.76 -14.36
N ASN A 837 24.73 29.83 -15.31
CA ASN A 837 25.09 29.92 -16.75
C ASN A 837 25.11 28.56 -17.52
N ILE A 838 24.19 28.47 -18.51
CA ILE A 838 24.34 27.95 -19.91
C ILE A 838 24.33 26.41 -20.23
N ILE A 839 23.17 25.95 -20.75
CA ILE A 839 22.83 25.10 -21.93
C ILE A 839 23.62 23.79 -22.26
N SER A 840 22.90 22.63 -22.30
CA SER A 840 22.88 21.62 -23.40
C SER A 840 22.15 20.32 -22.97
N PHE A 841 21.24 19.79 -23.81
CA PHE A 841 20.56 18.49 -23.65
C PHE A 841 21.57 17.32 -23.75
N GLY A 842 21.65 16.45 -22.73
CA GLY A 842 22.47 15.23 -22.76
C GLY A 842 21.99 14.22 -21.72
N SER A 843 22.01 12.93 -22.10
CA SER A 843 21.81 11.78 -21.23
C SER A 843 22.43 11.99 -19.85
N ARG A 844 21.62 11.90 -18.78
CA ARG A 844 22.15 12.03 -17.42
C ARG A 844 23.20 10.94 -17.20
N LYS A 845 24.46 11.35 -17.03
CA LYS A 845 25.56 10.45 -16.70
C LYS A 845 25.22 9.68 -15.41
N PRO A 846 25.57 8.39 -15.32
CA PRO A 846 25.43 7.62 -14.08
C PRO A 846 26.13 8.36 -12.93
N LYS A 847 25.46 8.53 -11.80
CA LYS A 847 26.06 9.20 -10.64
C LYS A 847 27.01 8.23 -9.92
N PRO A 848 28.29 8.56 -9.75
CA PRO A 848 29.22 7.71 -9.03
C PRO A 848 29.00 7.78 -7.51
N ILE A 849 29.43 6.74 -6.81
CA ILE A 849 29.57 6.71 -5.35
C ILE A 849 31.06 6.70 -4.96
N SER A 850 31.36 7.10 -3.73
CA SER A 850 32.71 6.94 -3.16
C SER A 850 32.89 5.50 -2.68
N MET A 851 33.74 4.73 -3.36
CA MET A 851 33.95 3.32 -3.04
C MET A 851 34.81 3.16 -1.79
N ALA A 852 34.38 2.31 -0.86
CA ALA A 852 35.20 1.87 0.26
C ALA A 852 36.33 0.97 -0.26
N TYR A 853 37.53 1.10 0.29
CA TYR A 853 38.70 0.37 -0.23
C TYR A 853 39.69 0.00 0.85
N ARG A 854 40.66 -0.85 0.48
CA ARG A 854 41.84 -1.18 1.27
C ARG A 854 43.08 -1.16 0.39
N ALA A 855 44.06 -0.35 0.75
CA ALA A 855 45.34 -0.25 0.05
C ALA A 855 46.43 -1.12 0.71
N PHE A 856 47.34 -1.61 -0.13
CA PHE A 856 48.54 -2.36 0.23
C PHE A 856 49.73 -1.69 -0.43
N GLU A 857 50.71 -1.29 0.38
CA GLU A 857 51.89 -0.52 -0.01
C GLU A 857 53.13 -1.12 0.66
N GLY A 858 54.23 -1.20 -0.08
CA GLY A 858 55.54 -1.60 0.43
C GLY A 858 56.42 -0.39 0.74
N THR A 859 57.49 -0.59 1.52
CA THR A 859 58.42 0.49 1.91
C THR A 859 59.27 1.05 0.77
N ASP A 860 59.34 0.33 -0.36
CA ASP A 860 60.20 0.63 -1.51
C ASP A 860 59.39 0.98 -2.78
N ILE A 861 58.37 1.86 -2.70
CA ILE A 861 57.69 2.36 -3.91
C ILE A 861 58.66 3.29 -4.66
N VAL A 862 59.43 2.71 -5.58
CA VAL A 862 60.36 3.44 -6.45
C VAL A 862 59.59 3.95 -7.67
N GLY A 863 59.16 5.21 -7.64
CA GLY A 863 58.68 5.94 -8.82
C GLY A 863 57.17 5.92 -9.07
N ASN A 864 56.76 6.59 -10.15
CA ASN A 864 55.38 6.92 -10.53
C ASN A 864 54.63 5.72 -11.17
N THR A 865 54.74 4.52 -10.58
CA THR A 865 54.10 3.29 -11.09
C THR A 865 52.60 3.32 -10.79
N ALA A 866 51.78 3.13 -11.83
CA ALA A 866 50.33 3.18 -11.69
C ALA A 866 49.82 2.04 -10.77
N PRO A 867 48.92 2.32 -9.80
CA PRO A 867 48.43 1.31 -8.86
C PRO A 867 47.60 0.23 -9.58
N LEU A 868 47.51 -0.94 -8.95
CA LEU A 868 46.60 -2.01 -9.36
C LEU A 868 45.31 -1.93 -8.51
N VAL A 869 44.17 -1.67 -9.15
CA VAL A 869 42.85 -1.68 -8.50
C VAL A 869 42.16 -3.00 -8.75
N VAL A 870 41.75 -3.67 -7.67
CA VAL A 870 41.12 -4.99 -7.66
C VAL A 870 39.62 -4.84 -7.41
N VAL A 871 38.82 -5.29 -8.36
CA VAL A 871 37.35 -5.21 -8.40
C VAL A 871 36.78 -6.63 -8.27
N HIS A 872 36.07 -6.90 -7.17
CA HIS A 872 35.59 -8.23 -6.82
C HIS A 872 34.28 -8.62 -7.56
N ASP A 873 33.80 -9.86 -7.35
CA ASP A 873 32.59 -10.41 -7.96
C ASP A 873 31.27 -10.07 -7.22
N LEU A 874 30.14 -10.67 -7.65
CA LEU A 874 28.79 -10.44 -7.12
C LEU A 874 28.55 -10.83 -5.66
N PHE A 875 29.27 -11.83 -5.14
CA PHE A 875 29.08 -12.29 -3.75
C PHE A 875 30.34 -12.11 -2.93
N ALA A 876 31.27 -11.26 -3.38
CA ALA A 876 32.50 -10.94 -2.69
C ALA A 876 32.46 -9.54 -2.04
N SER A 877 33.58 -9.22 -1.40
CA SER A 877 33.97 -7.91 -0.91
C SER A 877 35.50 -7.77 -0.99
N LYS A 878 36.02 -6.57 -0.76
CA LYS A 878 37.45 -6.28 -0.63
C LYS A 878 38.15 -7.14 0.44
N ARG A 879 37.40 -7.67 1.41
CA ARG A 879 37.94 -8.51 2.50
C ARG A 879 38.48 -9.83 1.97
N GLN A 880 37.76 -10.48 1.04
CA GLN A 880 38.21 -11.73 0.41
C GLN A 880 39.52 -11.54 -0.39
N TRP A 881 39.72 -10.37 -0.98
CA TRP A 881 40.90 -10.05 -1.80
C TRP A 881 42.14 -9.64 -1.00
N LYS A 882 42.08 -9.59 0.33
CA LYS A 882 43.17 -9.08 1.20
C LYS A 882 44.49 -9.83 0.98
N ASN A 883 44.46 -11.16 1.02
CA ASN A 883 45.68 -11.97 0.94
C ASN A 883 46.25 -11.98 -0.47
N MET A 884 45.38 -12.08 -1.48
CA MET A 884 45.78 -12.02 -2.89
C MET A 884 46.41 -10.67 -3.24
N SER A 885 45.78 -9.56 -2.82
CA SER A 885 46.29 -8.21 -3.06
C SER A 885 47.66 -7.99 -2.43
N ARG A 886 47.88 -8.52 -1.21
CA ARG A 886 49.18 -8.50 -0.53
C ARG A 886 50.21 -9.34 -1.28
N ALA A 887 49.88 -10.56 -1.67
CA ALA A 887 50.79 -11.44 -2.42
C ALA A 887 51.22 -10.82 -3.76
N ILE A 888 50.29 -10.19 -4.48
CA ILE A 888 50.61 -9.45 -5.72
C ILE A 888 51.53 -8.27 -5.41
N GLN A 889 51.22 -7.48 -4.38
CA GLN A 889 51.99 -6.30 -3.97
C GLN A 889 53.43 -6.66 -3.59
N GLU A 890 53.63 -7.73 -2.81
CA GLU A 890 54.96 -8.18 -2.34
C GLU A 890 55.84 -8.73 -3.48
N ASN A 891 55.24 -9.21 -4.57
CA ASN A 891 55.96 -9.84 -5.69
C ASN A 891 56.06 -8.96 -6.95
N ALA A 892 55.34 -7.85 -7.02
CA ALA A 892 55.41 -6.89 -8.13
C ALA A 892 56.78 -6.21 -8.19
N LYS A 893 57.38 -6.14 -9.39
CA LYS A 893 58.68 -5.52 -9.65
C LYS A 893 58.61 -4.70 -10.96
N PRO A 894 58.68 -3.36 -10.90
CA PRO A 894 58.87 -2.50 -9.71
C PRO A 894 57.70 -2.56 -8.73
N ALA A 895 57.95 -2.18 -7.47
CA ALA A 895 56.92 -2.19 -6.43
C ALA A 895 55.72 -1.32 -6.86
N ARG A 896 54.50 -1.85 -6.64
CA ARG A 896 53.24 -1.26 -7.09
C ARG A 896 52.24 -1.25 -5.94
N LYS A 897 51.56 -0.12 -5.72
CA LYS A 897 50.41 -0.04 -4.79
C LYS A 897 49.27 -0.91 -5.30
N VAL A 898 48.70 -1.77 -4.45
CA VAL A 898 47.53 -2.60 -4.80
C VAL A 898 46.34 -2.15 -3.94
N ILE A 899 45.18 -1.95 -4.54
CA ILE A 899 43.99 -1.41 -3.86
C ILE A 899 42.79 -2.33 -4.15
N ALA A 900 42.26 -2.98 -3.12
CA ALA A 900 41.00 -3.73 -3.24
C ALA A 900 39.82 -2.84 -2.88
N VAL A 901 38.83 -2.72 -3.77
CA VAL A 901 37.64 -1.88 -3.57
C VAL A 901 36.41 -2.73 -3.31
N ASP A 902 35.46 -2.22 -2.54
CA ASP A 902 34.09 -2.73 -2.53
C ASP A 902 33.29 -2.03 -3.62
N ILE A 903 32.68 -2.78 -4.53
CA ILE A 903 31.77 -2.19 -5.52
C ILE A 903 30.48 -1.71 -4.85
N ARG A 904 29.73 -0.80 -5.49
CA ARG A 904 28.44 -0.34 -4.97
C ARG A 904 27.54 -1.50 -4.55
N ASN A 905 26.72 -1.30 -3.51
CA ASN A 905 25.86 -2.35 -2.92
C ASN A 905 26.59 -3.54 -2.28
N HIS A 906 27.90 -3.44 -2.07
CA HIS A 906 28.70 -4.50 -1.43
C HIS A 906 29.58 -3.94 -0.32
N GLY A 907 29.87 -4.80 0.65
CA GLY A 907 30.86 -4.59 1.70
C GLY A 907 30.56 -3.35 2.54
N ASP A 908 31.47 -2.37 2.50
CA ASP A 908 31.36 -1.11 3.22
C ASP A 908 31.11 0.09 2.27
N SER A 909 30.91 -0.16 0.97
CA SER A 909 30.57 0.87 -0.01
C SER A 909 29.09 1.27 0.09
N PRO A 910 28.74 2.55 -0.16
CA PRO A 910 27.35 3.00 -0.15
C PRO A 910 26.40 2.14 -0.98
N HIS A 911 25.21 1.89 -0.43
CA HIS A 911 24.12 1.25 -1.15
C HIS A 911 23.42 2.27 -2.07
N SER A 912 23.04 1.82 -3.26
CA SER A 912 22.42 2.61 -4.32
C SER A 912 21.34 1.78 -5.01
N PRO A 913 20.21 2.38 -5.44
CA PRO A 913 19.14 1.64 -6.13
C PRO A 913 19.56 1.08 -7.51
N TYR A 914 20.68 1.57 -8.07
CA TYR A 914 21.20 1.14 -9.37
C TYR A 914 22.46 0.27 -9.23
N HIS A 915 22.54 -0.80 -10.03
CA HIS A 915 23.72 -1.66 -10.15
C HIS A 915 23.92 -2.10 -11.62
N THR A 916 24.53 -1.24 -12.44
CA THR A 916 24.82 -1.51 -13.87
C THR A 916 26.29 -1.28 -14.19
N TYR A 917 26.80 -1.82 -15.31
CA TYR A 917 28.22 -1.63 -15.67
C TYR A 917 28.60 -0.17 -15.96
N ALA A 918 27.67 0.64 -16.48
CA ALA A 918 27.90 2.08 -16.66
C ALA A 918 28.11 2.80 -15.32
N HIS A 919 27.32 2.40 -14.31
CA HIS A 919 27.44 2.90 -12.95
C HIS A 919 28.74 2.45 -12.27
N LEU A 920 29.09 1.17 -12.40
CA LEU A 920 30.34 0.62 -11.87
C LEU A 920 31.58 1.28 -12.50
N ALA A 921 31.53 1.57 -13.80
CA ALA A 921 32.62 2.27 -14.48
C ALA A 921 32.77 3.72 -14.00
N GLU A 922 31.66 4.44 -13.83
CA GLU A 922 31.69 5.80 -13.23
C GLU A 922 32.22 5.75 -11.78
N ASP A 923 31.88 4.73 -10.99
CA ASP A 923 32.44 4.56 -9.64
C ASP A 923 33.95 4.35 -9.68
N ILE A 924 34.45 3.49 -10.58
CA ILE A 924 35.88 3.23 -10.74
C ILE A 924 36.60 4.53 -11.15
N VAL A 925 36.07 5.25 -12.14
CA VAL A 925 36.66 6.52 -12.61
C VAL A 925 36.65 7.57 -11.48
N ASN A 926 35.55 7.67 -10.75
CA ASN A 926 35.44 8.60 -9.63
C ASN A 926 36.39 8.22 -8.49
N PHE A 927 36.53 6.93 -8.18
CA PHE A 927 37.48 6.45 -7.19
C PHE A 927 38.93 6.79 -7.55
N LEU A 928 39.33 6.59 -8.80
CA LEU A 928 40.67 6.98 -9.27
C LEU A 928 40.90 8.47 -9.09
N LYS A 929 39.89 9.28 -9.45
CA LYS A 929 39.93 10.74 -9.28
C LYS A 929 39.98 11.17 -7.81
N GLU A 930 39.17 10.57 -6.94
CA GLU A 930 39.11 10.89 -5.50
C GLU A 930 40.41 10.56 -4.76
N ASN A 931 41.23 9.67 -5.32
CA ASN A 931 42.49 9.23 -4.72
C ASN A 931 43.72 9.73 -5.48
N ASP A 932 43.57 10.74 -6.34
CA ASP A 932 44.65 11.36 -7.13
C ASP A 932 45.44 10.35 -7.97
N ILE A 933 44.73 9.40 -8.60
CA ILE A 933 45.31 8.37 -9.48
C ILE A 933 44.99 8.71 -10.94
N ASP A 934 46.01 9.14 -11.70
CA ASP A 934 45.85 9.49 -13.12
C ASP A 934 45.48 8.29 -14.00
N ARG A 935 46.17 7.15 -13.78
CA ARG A 935 45.88 5.86 -14.43
C ARG A 935 46.13 4.71 -13.48
N ALA A 936 45.37 3.63 -13.65
CA ALA A 936 45.54 2.39 -12.90
C ALA A 936 45.55 1.15 -13.80
N ALA A 937 46.24 0.11 -13.38
CA ALA A 937 45.95 -1.24 -13.83
C ALA A 937 44.67 -1.72 -13.13
N LEU A 938 43.74 -2.32 -13.86
CA LEU A 938 42.47 -2.79 -13.31
C LEU A 938 42.40 -4.32 -13.38
N LEU A 939 42.26 -4.98 -12.24
CA LEU A 939 41.99 -6.40 -12.15
C LEU A 939 40.54 -6.61 -11.72
N GLY A 940 39.77 -7.38 -12.47
CA GLY A 940 38.39 -7.69 -12.15
C GLY A 940 38.11 -9.18 -12.25
N HIS A 941 37.34 -9.74 -11.31
CA HIS A 941 36.86 -11.13 -11.37
C HIS A 941 35.36 -11.17 -11.64
N SER A 942 34.92 -12.04 -12.57
CA SER A 942 33.51 -12.25 -12.90
C SER A 942 32.77 -10.94 -13.26
N VAL A 943 31.77 -10.52 -12.48
CA VAL A 943 31.08 -9.22 -12.61
C VAL A 943 32.06 -8.05 -12.52
N GLY A 944 33.04 -8.10 -11.61
CA GLY A 944 34.13 -7.13 -11.55
C GLY A 944 34.99 -7.12 -12.81
N GLY A 945 35.21 -8.30 -13.42
CA GLY A 945 35.85 -8.46 -14.72
C GLY A 945 35.12 -7.72 -15.83
N ARG A 946 33.78 -7.85 -15.86
CA ARG A 946 32.93 -7.10 -16.78
C ARG A 946 32.91 -5.60 -16.50
N ALA A 947 32.95 -5.19 -15.24
CA ALA A 947 33.07 -3.77 -14.89
C ALA A 947 34.38 -3.14 -15.39
N VAL A 948 35.52 -3.82 -15.24
CA VAL A 948 36.82 -3.30 -15.73
C VAL A 948 36.89 -3.32 -17.26
N MET A 949 36.28 -4.31 -17.93
CA MET A 949 36.13 -4.31 -19.39
C MET A 949 35.34 -3.10 -19.89
N TYR A 950 34.17 -2.83 -19.29
CA TYR A 950 33.35 -1.68 -19.66
C TYR A 950 34.08 -0.36 -19.41
N THR A 951 34.79 -0.27 -18.27
CA THR A 951 35.61 0.90 -17.90
C THR A 951 36.72 1.15 -18.93
N ALA A 952 37.46 0.12 -19.34
CA ALA A 952 38.53 0.24 -20.31
C ALA A 952 38.04 0.64 -21.71
N LEU A 953 36.84 0.20 -22.10
CA LEU A 953 36.24 0.58 -23.37
C LEU A 953 35.73 2.03 -23.37
N LYS A 954 35.13 2.49 -22.26
CA LYS A 954 34.54 3.83 -22.16
C LYS A 954 35.51 4.92 -21.70
N TYR A 955 36.46 4.58 -20.85
CA TYR A 955 37.41 5.49 -20.23
C TYR A 955 38.86 5.00 -20.40
N PRO A 956 39.32 4.71 -21.64
CA PRO A 956 40.65 4.15 -21.87
C PRO A 956 41.79 5.05 -21.35
N GLN A 957 41.55 6.35 -21.20
CA GLN A 957 42.53 7.31 -20.72
C GLN A 957 42.96 7.12 -19.26
N VAL A 958 42.11 6.53 -18.42
CA VAL A 958 42.42 6.27 -16.99
C VAL A 958 42.89 4.84 -16.73
N VAL A 959 42.99 4.02 -17.79
CA VAL A 959 43.34 2.59 -17.69
C VAL A 959 44.73 2.35 -18.30
N GLU A 960 45.63 1.79 -17.50
CA GLU A 960 46.97 1.40 -17.94
C GLU A 960 46.95 0.04 -18.64
N ARG A 961 46.32 -0.95 -18.01
CA ARG A 961 46.13 -2.34 -18.46
C ARG A 961 44.96 -2.97 -17.72
N ILE A 962 44.34 -3.99 -18.31
CA ILE A 962 43.28 -4.75 -17.63
C ILE A 962 43.65 -6.21 -17.47
N ILE A 963 43.16 -6.81 -16.38
CA ILE A 963 43.23 -8.23 -16.10
C ILE A 963 41.82 -8.69 -15.77
N VAL A 964 41.29 -9.60 -16.58
CA VAL A 964 39.93 -10.13 -16.46
C VAL A 964 40.04 -11.58 -16.04
N ALA A 965 39.72 -11.86 -14.77
CA ALA A 965 39.62 -13.21 -14.25
C ALA A 965 38.20 -13.73 -14.52
N ASP A 966 38.11 -14.68 -15.44
CA ASP A 966 36.93 -15.50 -15.70
C ASP A 966 35.63 -14.71 -15.92
N GLY A 967 35.66 -13.78 -16.89
CA GLY A 967 34.48 -13.03 -17.32
C GLY A 967 34.50 -12.74 -18.81
N SER A 968 33.40 -13.06 -19.51
CA SER A 968 33.22 -12.79 -20.94
C SER A 968 32.33 -11.56 -21.20
N PRO A 969 32.66 -10.68 -22.16
CA PRO A 969 31.75 -9.67 -22.68
C PRO A 969 30.80 -10.22 -23.77
N ILE A 970 30.97 -11.48 -24.21
CA ILE A 970 30.26 -12.07 -25.35
C ILE A 970 29.04 -12.86 -24.89
N SER A 971 29.23 -13.85 -24.03
CA SER A 971 28.16 -14.70 -23.52
C SER A 971 28.04 -14.61 -22.01
N THR A 972 26.91 -15.11 -21.50
CA THR A 972 26.65 -15.26 -20.08
C THR A 972 26.66 -16.73 -19.71
N SER A 973 27.36 -17.06 -18.62
CA SER A 973 27.42 -18.41 -18.05
C SER A 973 26.02 -18.87 -17.63
N ASN A 974 25.72 -20.15 -17.89
CA ASN A 974 24.48 -20.76 -17.42
C ASN A 974 24.51 -20.92 -15.91
N THR A 975 25.69 -21.24 -15.36
CA THR A 975 25.92 -21.28 -13.92
C THR A 975 25.68 -19.91 -13.28
N PHE A 976 26.06 -18.81 -13.93
CA PHE A 976 25.74 -17.47 -13.47
C PHE A 976 24.22 -17.22 -13.49
N LEU A 977 23.51 -17.54 -14.57
CA LEU A 977 22.05 -17.32 -14.65
C LEU A 977 21.27 -18.10 -13.58
N GLN A 978 21.74 -19.29 -13.20
CA GLN A 978 21.14 -20.09 -12.13
C GLN A 978 21.21 -19.40 -10.76
N LEU A 979 22.13 -18.44 -10.56
CA LEU A 979 22.22 -17.64 -9.33
C LEU A 979 20.98 -16.76 -9.09
N GLU A 980 20.13 -16.50 -10.10
CA GLU A 980 18.88 -15.77 -9.86
C GLU A 980 17.98 -16.52 -8.86
N SER A 981 18.00 -17.86 -8.91
CA SER A 981 17.14 -18.72 -8.09
C SER A 981 17.47 -18.71 -6.59
N ILE A 982 18.68 -18.26 -6.21
CA ILE A 982 19.10 -18.24 -4.79
C ILE A 982 18.64 -16.98 -4.06
N PHE A 983 18.37 -15.87 -4.76
CA PHE A 983 17.99 -14.60 -4.14
C PHE A 983 16.72 -14.66 -3.29
N PRO A 984 15.62 -15.32 -3.70
CA PRO A 984 14.45 -15.48 -2.84
C PRO A 984 14.79 -16.14 -1.50
N ARG A 985 15.64 -17.17 -1.53
CA ARG A 985 16.06 -17.88 -0.32
C ARG A 985 16.95 -17.02 0.57
N LEU A 986 17.88 -16.24 0.00
CA LEU A 986 18.71 -15.30 0.78
C LEU A 986 17.88 -14.21 1.48
N LYS A 987 16.75 -13.80 0.90
CA LYS A 987 15.81 -12.83 1.49
C LYS A 987 14.96 -13.41 2.61
N SER A 988 14.68 -14.71 2.57
CA SER A 988 13.76 -15.39 3.50
C SER A 988 14.46 -16.02 4.71
N ILE A 989 15.75 -15.75 4.92
CA ILE A 989 16.50 -16.35 6.03
C ILE A 989 16.24 -15.58 7.31
N THR A 990 15.74 -16.30 8.32
CA THR A 990 15.66 -15.80 9.69
C THR A 990 16.65 -16.58 10.56
N ILE A 991 17.48 -15.86 11.31
CA ILE A 991 18.40 -16.42 12.30
C ILE A 991 18.07 -15.83 13.66
N ASN A 992 18.12 -16.68 14.70
CA ASN A 992 18.06 -16.25 16.09
C ASN A 992 19.17 -15.22 16.39
N PRO A 993 18.83 -13.97 16.78
CA PRO A 993 19.80 -12.90 17.02
C PRO A 993 20.79 -13.21 18.16
N GLU A 994 20.46 -14.13 19.07
CA GLU A 994 21.31 -14.53 20.19
C GLU A 994 22.54 -15.35 19.77
N LEU A 995 22.50 -15.99 18.59
CA LEU A 995 23.60 -16.84 18.13
C LEU A 995 24.87 -16.04 17.88
N SER A 996 26.04 -16.59 18.22
CA SER A 996 27.32 -15.99 17.80
C SER A 996 27.43 -15.93 16.28
N ILE A 997 28.33 -15.09 15.74
CA ILE A 997 28.50 -15.01 14.28
C ILE A 997 28.90 -16.35 13.65
N ALA A 998 29.56 -17.23 14.41
CA ALA A 998 29.94 -18.58 13.98
C ALA A 998 28.71 -19.51 13.93
N GLU A 999 27.89 -19.51 14.99
CA GLU A 999 26.67 -20.35 15.09
C GLU A 999 25.57 -19.88 14.12
N GLY A 1000 25.42 -18.57 13.94
CA GLY A 1000 24.54 -18.02 12.93
C GLY A 1000 24.96 -18.45 11.53
N ARG A 1001 26.25 -18.39 11.19
CA ARG A 1001 26.75 -18.89 9.89
C ARG A 1001 26.48 -20.38 9.70
N ASP A 1002 26.67 -21.21 10.73
CA ASP A 1002 26.36 -22.64 10.65
C ASP A 1002 24.86 -22.90 10.43
N THR A 1003 24.01 -22.15 11.15
CA THR A 1003 22.56 -22.23 10.99
C THR A 1003 22.13 -21.82 9.58
N MET A 1004 22.68 -20.71 9.08
CA MET A 1004 22.45 -20.25 7.72
C MET A 1004 22.94 -21.24 6.67
N LYS A 1005 24.11 -21.87 6.90
CA LYS A 1005 24.66 -22.94 6.06
C LYS A 1005 23.67 -24.10 5.94
N ARG A 1006 23.11 -24.58 7.07
CA ARG A 1006 22.10 -25.64 7.07
C ARG A 1006 20.80 -25.23 6.35
N GLN A 1007 20.35 -24.00 6.50
CA GLN A 1007 19.13 -23.51 5.84
C GLN A 1007 19.30 -23.32 4.33
N LEU A 1008 20.50 -22.94 3.88
CA LEU A 1008 20.82 -22.68 2.47
C LEU A 1008 21.32 -23.92 1.72
N ALA A 1009 21.85 -24.94 2.41
CA ALA A 1009 22.28 -26.20 1.79
C ALA A 1009 21.15 -26.93 1.03
N LYS A 1010 19.89 -26.62 1.35
CA LYS A 1010 18.71 -27.12 0.62
C LYS A 1010 18.55 -26.52 -0.78
N THR A 1011 19.18 -25.37 -1.06
CA THR A 1011 19.05 -24.62 -2.31
C THR A 1011 20.40 -24.47 -3.03
N ILE A 1012 21.48 -24.31 -2.27
CA ILE A 1012 22.85 -24.21 -2.80
C ILE A 1012 23.57 -25.52 -2.49
N HIS A 1013 23.61 -26.43 -3.46
CA HIS A 1013 24.25 -27.74 -3.30
C HIS A 1013 25.78 -27.69 -3.44
N ASN A 1014 26.32 -26.59 -3.98
CA ASN A 1014 27.77 -26.38 -4.05
C ASN A 1014 28.26 -25.80 -2.72
N GLU A 1015 28.94 -26.62 -1.92
CA GLU A 1015 29.42 -26.25 -0.59
C GLU A 1015 30.43 -25.09 -0.62
N ALA A 1016 31.31 -25.06 -1.63
CA ALA A 1016 32.29 -23.98 -1.77
C ALA A 1016 31.61 -22.63 -2.05
N MET A 1017 30.59 -22.62 -2.91
CA MET A 1017 29.78 -21.44 -3.20
C MET A 1017 28.94 -21.01 -1.99
N LEU A 1018 28.39 -21.96 -1.25
CA LEU A 1018 27.65 -21.69 -0.02
C LEU A 1018 28.55 -21.02 1.02
N ASP A 1019 29.72 -21.59 1.29
CA ASP A 1019 30.72 -21.02 2.20
C ASP A 1019 31.21 -19.65 1.72
N PHE A 1020 31.26 -19.42 0.39
CA PHE A 1020 31.61 -18.14 -0.19
C PHE A 1020 30.57 -17.06 0.11
N VAL A 1021 29.28 -17.35 -0.12
CA VAL A 1021 28.17 -16.41 0.15
C VAL A 1021 28.12 -16.04 1.64
N LEU A 1022 28.26 -17.03 2.53
CA LEU A 1022 28.17 -16.87 3.98
C LEU A 1022 29.28 -16.00 4.59
N LYS A 1023 30.43 -15.85 3.91
CA LYS A 1023 31.53 -14.98 4.36
C LYS A 1023 31.16 -13.49 4.40
N ASN A 1024 30.06 -13.11 3.77
CA ASN A 1024 29.62 -11.72 3.69
C ASN A 1024 28.59 -11.33 4.74
N ILE A 1025 28.21 -12.26 5.61
CA ILE A 1025 27.31 -11.97 6.72
C ILE A 1025 28.05 -11.17 7.78
N LYS A 1026 27.40 -10.11 8.26
CA LYS A 1026 27.81 -9.28 9.38
C LYS A 1026 26.78 -9.41 10.50
N LYS A 1027 27.22 -9.37 11.76
CA LYS A 1027 26.34 -9.21 12.92
C LYS A 1027 26.45 -7.74 13.35
N THR A 1028 25.30 -7.07 13.52
CA THR A 1028 25.23 -5.68 14.00
C THR A 1028 25.41 -5.64 15.52
N GLU A 1029 25.67 -4.45 16.07
CA GLU A 1029 25.77 -4.24 17.53
C GLU A 1029 24.48 -4.68 18.26
N GLY A 1030 23.30 -4.43 17.69
CA GLY A 1030 22.01 -4.91 18.21
C GLY A 1030 21.65 -6.34 17.78
N GLY A 1031 22.59 -7.27 17.76
CA GLY A 1031 22.32 -8.71 17.59
C GLY A 1031 21.94 -9.21 16.18
N ARG A 1032 21.44 -8.34 15.29
CA ARG A 1032 20.88 -8.77 13.98
C ARG A 1032 21.95 -9.19 12.97
N PHE A 1033 21.63 -10.26 12.22
CA PHE A 1033 22.43 -10.73 11.08
C PHE A 1033 22.02 -10.01 9.80
N LEU A 1034 22.98 -9.36 9.14
CA LEU A 1034 22.78 -8.65 7.88
C LEU A 1034 23.71 -9.20 6.80
N TRP A 1035 23.22 -9.21 5.57
CA TRP A 1035 24.06 -9.38 4.40
C TRP A 1035 24.92 -8.14 4.19
N GLY A 1036 26.22 -8.32 3.99
CA GLY A 1036 27.13 -7.26 3.55
C GLY A 1036 26.84 -6.78 2.13
N GLN A 1037 25.90 -7.42 1.44
CA GLN A 1037 25.39 -6.99 0.15
C GLN A 1037 23.93 -6.52 0.26
N ASN A 1038 23.56 -5.57 -0.59
CA ASN A 1038 22.16 -5.23 -0.80
C ASN A 1038 21.45 -6.29 -1.68
N ILE A 1039 21.10 -7.42 -1.06
CA ILE A 1039 20.47 -8.58 -1.74
C ILE A 1039 19.22 -8.18 -2.52
N HIS A 1040 18.44 -7.21 -2.02
CA HIS A 1040 17.26 -6.73 -2.72
C HIS A 1040 17.63 -6.05 -4.05
N VAL A 1041 18.52 -5.06 -4.03
CA VAL A 1041 18.93 -4.33 -5.25
C VAL A 1041 19.65 -5.24 -6.24
N LEU A 1042 20.49 -6.16 -5.75
CA LEU A 1042 21.21 -7.11 -6.60
C LEU A 1042 20.24 -8.05 -7.32
N HIS A 1043 19.19 -8.55 -6.65
CA HIS A 1043 18.15 -9.35 -7.30
C HIS A 1043 17.41 -8.52 -8.37
N THR A 1044 16.95 -7.31 -8.04
CA THR A 1044 16.19 -6.47 -8.97
C THR A 1044 16.99 -6.04 -10.20
N ASN A 1045 18.32 -5.90 -10.07
CA ASN A 1045 19.22 -5.57 -11.18
C ASN A 1045 19.87 -6.80 -11.84
N PHE A 1046 19.58 -8.03 -11.37
CA PHE A 1046 20.31 -9.23 -11.76
C PHE A 1046 20.28 -9.47 -13.26
N LYS A 1047 19.10 -9.38 -13.90
CA LYS A 1047 18.95 -9.58 -15.36
C LYS A 1047 19.78 -8.61 -16.20
N ASN A 1048 19.90 -7.36 -15.74
CA ASN A 1048 20.68 -6.31 -16.42
C ASN A 1048 22.19 -6.52 -16.21
N MET A 1049 22.60 -7.04 -15.05
CA MET A 1049 23.98 -7.36 -14.73
C MET A 1049 24.45 -8.67 -15.39
N ALA A 1050 23.53 -9.63 -15.54
CA ALA A 1050 23.81 -10.92 -16.16
C ALA A 1050 24.25 -10.80 -17.60
N HIS A 1051 23.90 -9.72 -18.31
CA HIS A 1051 24.30 -9.51 -19.70
C HIS A 1051 25.27 -8.33 -19.81
N PHE A 1052 26.36 -8.52 -20.55
CA PHE A 1052 27.26 -7.41 -20.85
C PHE A 1052 26.59 -6.47 -21.88
N PRO A 1053 26.55 -5.15 -21.65
CA PRO A 1053 25.85 -4.19 -22.51
C PRO A 1053 26.67 -3.90 -23.77
N ILE A 1054 26.74 -4.86 -24.68
CA ILE A 1054 27.53 -4.79 -25.92
C ILE A 1054 27.13 -3.57 -26.77
N GLU A 1055 25.83 -3.25 -26.83
CA GLU A 1055 25.34 -2.11 -27.63
C GLU A 1055 25.90 -0.76 -27.15
N ASP A 1056 26.11 -0.59 -25.84
CA ASP A 1056 26.68 0.65 -25.30
C ASP A 1056 28.13 0.87 -25.75
N VAL A 1057 28.88 -0.22 -25.91
CA VAL A 1057 30.31 -0.20 -26.26
C VAL A 1057 30.57 -0.63 -27.69
N ARG A 1058 29.52 -0.68 -28.51
CA ARG A 1058 29.63 -1.02 -29.94
C ARG A 1058 30.54 0.00 -30.64
N GLY A 1059 31.59 -0.50 -31.27
CA GLY A 1059 32.59 0.33 -31.96
C GLY A 1059 33.70 0.89 -31.08
N TYR A 1060 33.67 0.66 -29.76
CA TYR A 1060 34.79 1.01 -28.87
C TYR A 1060 35.83 -0.11 -28.88
N GLN A 1061 37.11 0.27 -28.81
CA GLN A 1061 38.23 -0.66 -28.66
C GLN A 1061 39.21 -0.17 -27.60
N TYR A 1062 39.63 -1.05 -26.71
CA TYR A 1062 40.72 -0.80 -25.79
C TYR A 1062 42.01 -1.39 -26.38
N ARG A 1063 42.95 -0.53 -26.77
CA ARG A 1063 44.22 -0.90 -27.42
C ARG A 1063 45.41 -1.05 -26.46
N GLY A 1064 45.18 -0.91 -25.16
CA GLY A 1064 46.18 -1.18 -24.13
C GLY A 1064 46.34 -2.69 -23.87
N PRO A 1065 47.33 -3.10 -23.07
CA PRO A 1065 47.52 -4.50 -22.69
C PRO A 1065 46.29 -5.03 -21.95
N ALA A 1066 45.80 -6.22 -22.33
CA ALA A 1066 44.70 -6.89 -21.67
C ALA A 1066 45.04 -8.38 -21.46
N LEU A 1067 44.92 -8.86 -20.22
CA LEU A 1067 45.09 -10.27 -19.91
C LEU A 1067 43.74 -10.86 -19.50
N PHE A 1068 43.34 -11.94 -20.14
CA PHE A 1068 42.19 -12.74 -19.76
C PHE A 1068 42.70 -14.05 -19.16
N ILE A 1069 42.26 -14.37 -17.94
CA ILE A 1069 42.59 -15.61 -17.26
C ILE A 1069 41.30 -16.43 -17.18
N SER A 1070 41.28 -17.59 -17.83
CA SER A 1070 40.11 -18.49 -17.89
C SER A 1070 40.38 -19.76 -17.10
N GLY A 1071 39.40 -20.19 -16.31
CA GLY A 1071 39.40 -21.51 -15.70
C GLY A 1071 39.01 -22.54 -16.76
N SER A 1072 39.86 -23.55 -17.01
CA SER A 1072 39.62 -24.59 -18.00
C SER A 1072 38.33 -25.39 -17.75
N LYS A 1073 37.84 -25.39 -16.50
CA LYS A 1073 36.62 -26.07 -16.06
C LYS A 1073 35.44 -25.11 -15.89
N SER A 1074 35.60 -23.82 -16.17
CA SER A 1074 34.56 -22.78 -16.03
C SER A 1074 33.81 -22.48 -17.33
N ASP A 1075 32.54 -22.11 -17.22
CA ASP A 1075 31.71 -21.68 -18.35
C ASP A 1075 31.56 -20.14 -18.46
N PHE A 1076 32.22 -19.36 -17.60
CA PHE A 1076 32.12 -17.89 -17.55
C PHE A 1076 32.94 -17.16 -18.63
N LEU A 1077 34.05 -17.77 -19.06
CA LEU A 1077 34.87 -17.31 -20.17
C LEU A 1077 35.22 -18.52 -21.04
N LYS A 1078 34.53 -18.68 -22.17
CA LYS A 1078 34.78 -19.81 -23.08
C LYS A 1078 35.94 -19.48 -24.01
N VAL A 1079 36.89 -20.42 -24.14
CA VAL A 1079 38.07 -20.28 -25.03
C VAL A 1079 37.65 -19.98 -26.49
N SER A 1080 36.54 -20.55 -26.94
CA SER A 1080 35.98 -20.33 -28.29
C SER A 1080 35.58 -18.88 -28.56
N GLU A 1081 35.31 -18.08 -27.53
CA GLU A 1081 34.87 -16.68 -27.66
C GLU A 1081 36.04 -15.70 -27.72
N PHE A 1082 37.29 -16.18 -27.53
CA PHE A 1082 38.43 -15.29 -27.36
C PHE A 1082 38.74 -14.45 -28.61
N GLU A 1083 38.47 -14.99 -29.80
CA GLU A 1083 38.60 -14.23 -31.04
C GLU A 1083 37.56 -13.11 -31.18
N ASP A 1084 36.37 -13.27 -30.60
CA ASP A 1084 35.36 -12.21 -30.54
C ASP A 1084 35.70 -11.17 -29.48
N ILE A 1085 36.31 -11.58 -28.37
CA ILE A 1085 36.85 -10.67 -27.34
C ILE A 1085 37.94 -9.76 -27.92
N LYS A 1086 38.81 -10.29 -28.80
CA LYS A 1086 39.84 -9.49 -29.49
C LYS A 1086 39.27 -8.36 -30.36
N ARG A 1087 37.98 -8.40 -30.73
CA ARG A 1087 37.33 -7.30 -31.46
C ARG A 1087 37.20 -6.04 -30.59
N PHE A 1088 37.01 -6.22 -29.28
CA PHE A 1088 36.94 -5.14 -28.28
C PHE A 1088 38.33 -4.86 -27.67
N PHE A 1089 39.15 -5.90 -27.51
CA PHE A 1089 40.46 -5.84 -26.87
C PHE A 1089 41.55 -6.43 -27.80
N PRO A 1090 42.03 -5.70 -28.82
CA PRO A 1090 42.91 -6.27 -29.86
C PRO A 1090 44.26 -6.80 -29.36
N LYS A 1091 44.72 -6.36 -28.18
CA LYS A 1091 45.94 -6.85 -27.51
C LYS A 1091 45.63 -7.80 -26.35
N ALA A 1092 44.47 -8.47 -26.39
CA ALA A 1092 44.12 -9.46 -25.38
C ALA A 1092 45.00 -10.70 -25.51
N GLU A 1093 45.56 -11.14 -24.39
CA GLU A 1093 46.22 -12.43 -24.19
C GLU A 1093 45.32 -13.34 -23.34
N LEU A 1094 45.28 -14.64 -23.63
CA LEU A 1094 44.51 -15.63 -22.88
C LEU A 1094 45.46 -16.58 -22.15
N GLN A 1095 45.32 -16.65 -20.83
CA GLN A 1095 45.95 -17.66 -20.00
C GLN A 1095 44.88 -18.66 -19.53
N LEU A 1096 45.11 -19.95 -19.76
CA LEU A 1096 44.28 -21.02 -19.21
C LEU A 1096 44.90 -21.54 -17.91
N MET A 1097 44.07 -21.77 -16.91
CA MET A 1097 44.43 -22.40 -15.64
C MET A 1097 43.53 -23.59 -15.39
N ASP A 1098 44.04 -24.66 -14.76
CA ASP A 1098 43.24 -25.88 -14.52
C ASP A 1098 42.21 -25.76 -13.38
N SER A 1099 41.42 -24.68 -13.38
CA SER A 1099 40.53 -24.28 -12.30
C SER A 1099 39.07 -24.14 -12.73
N GLY A 1100 38.17 -24.06 -11.74
CA GLY A 1100 36.81 -23.57 -11.89
C GLY A 1100 36.74 -22.04 -11.95
N HIS A 1101 35.60 -21.49 -11.53
CA HIS A 1101 35.30 -20.05 -11.65
C HIS A 1101 36.14 -19.17 -10.72
N ASP A 1102 36.47 -19.66 -9.54
CA ASP A 1102 37.12 -18.89 -8.48
C ASP A 1102 38.65 -19.05 -8.54
N ILE A 1103 39.23 -18.84 -9.73
CA ILE A 1103 40.64 -19.10 -10.09
C ILE A 1103 41.62 -18.58 -9.03
N HIS A 1104 41.37 -17.36 -8.54
CA HIS A 1104 42.21 -16.67 -7.56
C HIS A 1104 42.18 -17.32 -6.16
N THR A 1105 41.18 -18.12 -5.85
CA THR A 1105 41.07 -18.87 -4.59
C THR A 1105 41.50 -20.33 -4.73
N GLU A 1106 41.23 -20.95 -5.89
CA GLU A 1106 41.61 -22.35 -6.17
C GLU A 1106 43.12 -22.49 -6.43
N TYR A 1107 43.72 -21.55 -7.18
CA TYR A 1107 45.14 -21.57 -7.56
C TYR A 1107 45.84 -20.24 -7.23
N PRO A 1108 45.87 -19.83 -5.94
CA PRO A 1108 46.26 -18.47 -5.56
C PRO A 1108 47.71 -18.12 -5.94
N SER A 1109 48.64 -19.06 -5.78
CA SER A 1109 50.05 -18.84 -6.11
C SER A 1109 50.30 -18.70 -7.62
N GLU A 1110 49.62 -19.50 -8.43
CA GLU A 1110 49.74 -19.45 -9.89
C GLU A 1110 49.05 -18.21 -10.44
N PHE A 1111 47.84 -17.90 -9.96
CA PHE A 1111 47.12 -16.67 -10.28
C PHE A 1111 47.96 -15.43 -9.97
N ALA A 1112 48.50 -15.33 -8.75
CA ALA A 1112 49.35 -14.20 -8.36
C ALA A 1112 50.60 -14.09 -9.26
N LYS A 1113 51.28 -15.20 -9.58
CA LYS A 1113 52.44 -15.21 -10.48
C LYS A 1113 52.09 -14.70 -11.87
N THR A 1114 50.97 -15.14 -12.43
CA THR A 1114 50.50 -14.72 -13.75
C THR A 1114 50.16 -13.23 -13.77
N VAL A 1115 49.41 -12.75 -12.78
CA VAL A 1115 49.10 -11.32 -12.59
C VAL A 1115 50.39 -10.51 -12.47
N VAL A 1116 51.31 -10.91 -11.60
CA VAL A 1116 52.60 -10.23 -11.36
C VAL A 1116 53.44 -10.20 -12.63
N SER A 1117 53.54 -11.32 -13.35
CA SER A 1117 54.25 -11.40 -14.62
C SER A 1117 53.70 -10.37 -15.61
N PHE A 1118 52.38 -10.30 -15.77
CA PHE A 1118 51.73 -9.38 -16.70
C PHE A 1118 51.84 -7.91 -16.30
N ILE A 1119 51.71 -7.56 -15.01
CA ILE A 1119 51.85 -6.16 -14.58
C ILE A 1119 53.30 -5.65 -14.58
N ASN A 1120 54.28 -6.57 -14.59
CA ASN A 1120 55.70 -6.26 -14.69
C ASN A 1120 56.20 -6.14 -16.14
N GLN A 1121 55.40 -6.54 -17.13
CA GLN A 1121 55.73 -6.33 -18.55
C GLN A 1121 55.80 -4.83 -18.84
N SER A 1122 56.91 -4.43 -19.46
CA SER A 1122 57.25 -3.05 -19.85
C SER A 1122 56.46 -2.56 -21.05
#